data_AF-A0A191UWB8-F1
#
_entry.id   AF-A0A191UWB8-F1
#
_cell.length_a   1.000
_cell.length_b   1.000
_cell.length_c   1.000
_cell.angle_alpha   90.00
_cell.angle_beta   90.00
_cell.angle_gamma   90.00
#
_symmetry.space_group_name_H-M   'P 1'
#
loop_
_entity.id
_entity.type
_entity.pdbx_description
1 polymer ?
#
loop_
_entity_poly.entity_id
_entity_poly.type
_entity_poly.pdbx_seq_one_letter_code
_entity_poly.pdbx_strand_id
1 'polypeptide(L)'
;MSVLTRDEAQTRSRLLDVHHYAIDLDLTGGDETFESRTAIRFTVRGDTDSTDTFVEVKPAELRGVTLDGQPLDPAALDDNRLTLKGLAPGEHELRVEAAMRYSSTGEGMHRFTDPADGETYLYTQLFLDDVQRVFAAFDQPDLKAVFDLAVTAPEGWTVLANGVTEHTGDGRWTAATTPLISTYLVAVAAGPWHSVRTEHRGLPFGIHCRRSLARHLDADAGELLDVTRACFDRYHEKFTEPYPFDSYDQAFVPEFNAGAMENPGLVTFRDEFVFRSAVTDTQRQTRAMVIAHEMAHMWFGDLVTLRWWDDIWLNESFAEYMGYQTTAEATRFTDTWTDFGVTRKAWGYDADQRPSTHPVAPENVGDTASALLNFDGISYAKGASALRQLVSWLGEKDFLAGINIHFERHRFGNASLGDFIDSLAAATDRDVHAWADAWLRTTGVDTLTPRVTGDNGGRLLDVDRAGRRPHRVAVGLYDRDLTDEGRLTLRERLDVDLPQAGPRPIGKLPALVVLNDGDLTYAKVRFDAESFRTLREGLSGLPDPLTRAVVWNALRDAVRDGELPAGTYLDIARAHLPHETDLALVDGVLAFAAGQVADRYVDPGRRPAALSTLTELCRDLIRRTEDGDHPGLRLIAVRHRIATAAHPDTIAAWLADGTVPGGPELDPELRWRILTRLAVLGATDEAAIAAEFARDPSATGQEGAARCRAALPDAEAKSRAWEAMFATDDLSNYLFTATAQGFWQPEQADLVRDYVPRYYAEAVAVAARRGPAIADAAGRWAFPGHAVDETNLRLGRECLADAGPIPALRRKLADQLDDLARALRVREADPR
;
A
#
# COMPACT_ATOMS: atom_id res chain seq x y z
N MET A 1 -12.57 -18.02 14.24
CA MET A 1 -12.41 -16.72 14.93
C MET A 1 -13.68 -15.94 14.69
N SER A 2 -14.27 -15.44 15.76
CA SER A 2 -15.46 -14.58 15.70
C SER A 2 -15.07 -13.22 15.11
N VAL A 3 -15.80 -12.75 14.10
CA VAL A 3 -15.61 -11.44 13.45
C VAL A 3 -16.68 -10.48 13.94
N LEU A 4 -16.35 -9.20 14.19
CA LEU A 4 -17.36 -8.22 14.55
C LEU A 4 -18.24 -7.90 13.35
N THR A 5 -19.55 -8.09 13.50
CA THR A 5 -20.52 -7.76 12.46
C THR A 5 -20.99 -6.31 12.57
N ARG A 6 -21.40 -5.74 11.43
CA ARG A 6 -21.98 -4.40 11.35
C ARG A 6 -23.19 -4.24 12.27
N ASP A 7 -24.07 -5.23 12.31
CA ASP A 7 -25.30 -5.19 13.10
C ASP A 7 -25.01 -5.21 14.61
N GLU A 8 -24.03 -6.01 15.04
CA GLU A 8 -23.53 -6.00 16.42
C GLU A 8 -22.97 -4.61 16.77
N ALA A 9 -22.12 -4.04 15.92
CA ALA A 9 -21.51 -2.74 16.17
C ALA A 9 -22.55 -1.61 16.25
N GLN A 10 -23.50 -1.57 15.31
CA GLN A 10 -24.58 -0.59 15.30
C GLN A 10 -25.50 -0.73 16.51
N THR A 11 -25.79 -1.97 16.92
CA THR A 11 -26.59 -2.25 18.12
C THR A 11 -25.84 -1.74 19.36
N ARG A 12 -24.55 -2.06 19.50
CA ARG A 12 -23.71 -1.62 20.62
C ARG A 12 -23.59 -0.10 20.69
N SER A 13 -23.41 0.58 19.56
CA SER A 13 -23.35 2.06 19.45
C SER A 13 -24.63 2.77 19.90
N ARG A 14 -25.80 2.14 19.71
CA ARG A 14 -27.08 2.67 20.21
C ARG A 14 -27.29 2.42 21.71
N LEU A 15 -26.60 1.44 22.29
CA LEU A 15 -26.81 1.00 23.66
C LEU A 15 -25.78 1.58 24.62
N LEU A 16 -24.54 1.79 24.15
CA LEU A 16 -23.43 2.21 24.98
C LEU A 16 -23.00 3.64 24.64
N ASP A 17 -22.38 4.29 25.62
CA ASP A 17 -21.59 5.50 25.45
C ASP A 17 -20.28 5.27 26.20
N VAL A 18 -19.16 5.15 25.49
CA VAL A 18 -17.87 4.78 26.10
C VAL A 18 -17.08 6.06 26.34
N HIS A 19 -16.73 6.32 27.59
CA HIS A 19 -16.15 7.61 27.97
C HIS A 19 -14.63 7.57 28.03
N HIS A 20 -14.10 6.51 28.62
CA HIS A 20 -12.71 6.50 29.08
C HIS A 20 -12.14 5.09 29.17
N TYR A 21 -10.89 4.98 28.76
CA TYR A 21 -10.05 3.81 28.95
C TYR A 21 -8.83 4.19 29.79
N ALA A 22 -8.54 3.43 30.85
CA ALA A 22 -7.23 3.42 31.49
C ALA A 22 -6.51 2.11 31.14
N ILE A 23 -5.34 2.22 30.53
CA ILE A 23 -4.54 1.08 30.06
C ILE A 23 -3.19 1.12 30.75
N ASP A 24 -2.84 0.05 31.46
CA ASP A 24 -1.52 -0.16 32.06
C ASP A 24 -0.89 -1.41 31.44
N LEU A 25 0.25 -1.22 30.75
CA LEU A 25 1.00 -2.28 30.10
C LEU A 25 2.31 -2.54 30.85
N ASP A 26 2.58 -3.79 31.24
CA ASP A 26 3.87 -4.19 31.80
C ASP A 26 4.67 -5.02 30.79
N LEU A 27 5.71 -4.38 30.23
CA LEU A 27 6.59 -4.92 29.21
C LEU A 27 7.88 -5.51 29.81
N THR A 28 7.97 -5.60 31.15
CA THR A 28 9.16 -6.14 31.85
C THR A 28 9.16 -7.66 31.99
N GLY A 29 8.11 -8.33 31.47
CA GLY A 29 7.98 -9.78 31.42
C GLY A 29 8.99 -10.48 30.50
N GLY A 30 8.67 -11.72 30.12
CA GLY A 30 9.50 -12.53 29.21
C GLY A 30 9.32 -12.18 27.73
N ASP A 31 9.84 -13.04 26.86
CA ASP A 31 9.81 -12.83 25.40
C ASP A 31 8.47 -13.20 24.74
N GLU A 32 7.61 -13.95 25.43
CA GLU A 32 6.36 -14.48 24.87
C GLU A 32 5.13 -13.63 25.21
N THR A 33 5.11 -13.02 26.39
CA THR A 33 3.92 -12.35 26.94
C THR A 33 4.23 -11.06 27.68
N PHE A 34 3.25 -10.16 27.73
CA PHE A 34 3.23 -8.94 28.55
C PHE A 34 1.93 -8.84 29.36
N GLU A 35 1.92 -8.03 30.42
CA GLU A 35 0.69 -7.80 31.19
C GLU A 35 -0.08 -6.62 30.63
N SER A 36 -1.41 -6.76 30.60
CA SER A 36 -2.34 -5.70 30.25
C SER A 36 -3.40 -5.59 31.35
N ARG A 37 -3.59 -4.38 31.87
CA ARG A 37 -4.69 -4.04 32.76
C ARG A 37 -5.50 -2.94 32.11
N THR A 38 -6.78 -3.20 31.90
CA THR A 38 -7.70 -2.26 31.28
C THR A 38 -8.81 -1.93 32.25
N ALA A 39 -9.12 -0.65 32.42
CA ALA A 39 -10.40 -0.20 32.99
C ALA A 39 -11.17 0.60 31.94
N ILE A 40 -12.43 0.22 31.71
CA ILE A 40 -13.32 0.84 30.73
C ILE A 40 -14.50 1.45 31.49
N ARG A 41 -14.72 2.74 31.31
CA ARG A 41 -15.89 3.45 31.85
C ARG A 41 -16.87 3.77 30.73
N PHE A 42 -18.11 3.38 30.92
CA PHE A 42 -19.15 3.53 29.90
C PHE A 42 -20.53 3.67 30.54
N THR A 43 -21.45 4.33 29.84
CA THR A 43 -22.87 4.40 30.21
C THR A 43 -23.67 3.44 29.35
N VAL A 44 -24.65 2.77 29.95
CA VAL A 44 -25.71 2.04 29.26
C VAL A 44 -26.93 2.93 29.12
N ARG A 45 -27.40 3.15 27.89
CA ARG A 45 -28.54 4.02 27.57
C ARG A 45 -29.87 3.37 27.98
N GLY A 46 -30.78 4.18 28.52
CA GLY A 46 -31.93 3.74 29.33
C GLY A 46 -33.21 3.28 28.63
N ASP A 47 -33.13 2.67 27.44
CA ASP A 47 -34.33 2.25 26.70
C ASP A 47 -34.83 0.84 27.07
N THR A 48 -34.06 0.09 27.87
CA THR A 48 -34.42 -1.24 28.37
C THR A 48 -34.04 -1.41 29.84
N ASP A 49 -34.73 -2.27 30.58
CA ASP A 49 -34.43 -2.55 32.00
C ASP A 49 -33.07 -3.25 32.20
N SER A 50 -32.54 -3.87 31.15
CA SER A 50 -31.30 -4.64 31.16
C SER A 50 -30.77 -4.79 29.72
N THR A 51 -29.48 -4.51 29.53
CA THR A 51 -28.76 -4.65 28.26
C THR A 51 -27.70 -5.74 28.35
N ASP A 52 -27.59 -6.57 27.31
CA ASP A 52 -26.50 -7.52 27.15
C ASP A 52 -25.56 -7.03 26.03
N THR A 53 -24.25 -7.23 26.21
CA THR A 53 -23.23 -6.89 25.22
C THR A 53 -21.99 -7.78 25.42
N PHE A 54 -20.88 -7.47 24.74
CA PHE A 54 -19.61 -8.14 24.94
C PHE A 54 -18.43 -7.17 24.75
N VAL A 55 -17.30 -7.53 25.35
CA VAL A 55 -15.99 -6.87 25.18
C VAL A 55 -15.03 -7.85 24.52
N GLU A 56 -14.18 -7.36 23.61
CA GLU A 56 -13.21 -8.16 22.87
C GLU A 56 -11.86 -8.19 23.60
N VAL A 57 -11.29 -9.38 23.80
CA VAL A 57 -9.94 -9.61 24.34
C VAL A 57 -9.41 -10.99 23.94
N LYS A 58 -8.16 -11.06 23.46
CA LYS A 58 -7.47 -12.28 22.99
C LYS A 58 -6.22 -12.57 23.83
N PRO A 59 -6.38 -12.97 25.10
CA PRO A 59 -5.26 -13.12 26.01
C PRO A 59 -4.52 -14.46 25.82
N ALA A 60 -3.29 -14.52 26.31
CA ALA A 60 -2.65 -15.78 26.67
C ALA A 60 -3.35 -16.42 27.87
N GLU A 61 -3.64 -15.59 28.85
CA GLU A 61 -4.33 -15.95 30.08
C GLU A 61 -5.18 -14.76 30.54
N LEU A 62 -6.49 -14.98 30.70
CA LEU A 62 -7.37 -14.00 31.34
C LEU A 62 -7.28 -14.19 32.85
N ARG A 63 -6.67 -13.23 33.56
CA ARG A 63 -6.35 -13.37 35.00
C ARG A 63 -7.50 -12.94 35.91
N GLY A 64 -8.22 -11.90 35.53
CA GLY A 64 -9.32 -11.39 36.33
C GLY A 64 -10.20 -10.43 35.57
N VAL A 65 -11.49 -10.46 35.87
CA VAL A 65 -12.46 -9.50 35.34
C VAL A 65 -13.39 -9.08 36.46
N THR A 66 -13.63 -7.77 36.59
CA THR A 66 -14.67 -7.23 37.48
C THR A 66 -15.55 -6.24 36.74
N LEU A 67 -16.86 -6.32 36.95
CA LEU A 67 -17.83 -5.34 36.51
C LEU A 67 -18.44 -4.68 37.75
N ASP A 68 -18.29 -3.37 37.88
CA ASP A 68 -18.73 -2.59 39.06
C ASP A 68 -18.20 -3.14 40.38
N GLY A 69 -16.96 -3.62 40.35
CA GLY A 69 -16.29 -4.27 41.49
C GLY A 69 -16.77 -5.68 41.81
N GLN A 70 -17.74 -6.23 41.07
CA GLN A 70 -18.16 -7.62 41.19
C GLN A 70 -17.36 -8.51 40.23
N PRO A 71 -16.79 -9.64 40.68
CA PRO A 71 -16.04 -10.53 39.80
C PRO A 71 -16.95 -11.20 38.77
N LEU A 72 -16.47 -11.27 37.53
CA LEU A 72 -17.05 -12.10 36.46
C LEU A 72 -16.23 -13.38 36.31
N ASP A 73 -16.85 -14.44 35.78
CA ASP A 73 -16.18 -15.70 35.49
C ASP A 73 -15.28 -15.56 34.24
N PRO A 74 -13.95 -15.70 34.34
CA PRO A 74 -13.07 -15.67 33.18
C PRO A 74 -13.38 -16.76 32.14
N ALA A 75 -14.03 -17.87 32.56
CA ALA A 75 -14.46 -18.92 31.65
C ALA A 75 -15.62 -18.51 30.73
N ALA A 76 -16.22 -17.33 30.95
CA ALA A 76 -17.22 -16.76 30.05
C ALA A 76 -16.62 -16.12 28.78
N LEU A 77 -15.29 -16.08 28.66
CA LEU A 77 -14.60 -15.70 27.43
C LEU A 77 -14.76 -16.81 26.38
N ASP A 78 -15.46 -16.51 25.29
CA ASP A 78 -15.69 -17.43 24.17
C ASP A 78 -15.28 -16.75 22.85
N ASP A 79 -14.41 -17.40 22.07
CA ASP A 79 -13.86 -16.85 20.82
C ASP A 79 -13.41 -15.38 20.91
N ASN A 80 -12.66 -15.04 21.96
CA ASN A 80 -12.15 -13.70 22.30
C ASN A 80 -13.23 -12.66 22.67
N ARG A 81 -14.46 -13.09 22.94
CA ARG A 81 -15.56 -12.23 23.37
C ARG A 81 -15.98 -12.58 24.77
N LEU A 82 -15.87 -11.64 25.69
CA LEU A 82 -16.36 -11.80 27.05
C LEU A 82 -17.74 -11.16 27.15
N THR A 83 -18.75 -11.99 27.43
CA THR A 83 -20.15 -11.54 27.50
C THR A 83 -20.41 -10.75 28.79
N LEU A 84 -21.05 -9.59 28.66
CA LEU A 84 -21.55 -8.78 29.77
C LEU A 84 -23.07 -8.85 29.75
N LYS A 85 -23.67 -9.39 30.81
CA LYS A 85 -25.13 -9.60 30.88
C LYS A 85 -25.75 -8.75 31.97
N GLY A 86 -27.01 -8.39 31.79
CA GLY A 86 -27.78 -7.81 32.89
C GLY A 86 -27.45 -6.35 33.17
N LEU A 87 -26.86 -5.60 32.23
CA LEU A 87 -26.39 -4.25 32.47
C LEU A 87 -27.59 -3.30 32.65
N ALA A 88 -27.72 -2.72 33.84
CA ALA A 88 -28.75 -1.74 34.12
C ALA A 88 -28.46 -0.40 33.43
N PRO A 89 -29.46 0.45 33.16
CA PRO A 89 -29.20 1.81 32.71
C PRO A 89 -28.32 2.59 33.70
N GLY A 90 -27.29 3.28 33.20
CA GLY A 90 -26.38 4.09 34.02
C GLY A 90 -24.90 3.81 33.78
N GLU A 91 -24.06 4.33 34.68
CA GLU A 91 -22.60 4.22 34.63
C GLU A 91 -22.12 2.84 35.05
N HIS A 92 -21.16 2.30 34.31
CA HIS A 92 -20.47 1.05 34.60
C HIS A 92 -18.96 1.19 34.50
N GLU A 93 -18.24 0.39 35.30
CA GLU A 93 -16.79 0.23 35.18
C GLU A 93 -16.45 -1.26 35.01
N LEU A 94 -15.87 -1.60 33.86
CA LEU A 94 -15.31 -2.92 33.59
C LEU A 94 -13.80 -2.86 33.81
N ARG A 95 -13.24 -3.80 34.57
CA ARG A 95 -11.80 -3.99 34.72
C ARG A 95 -11.40 -5.37 34.23
N VAL A 96 -10.36 -5.44 33.42
CA VAL A 96 -9.81 -6.67 32.84
C VAL A 96 -8.31 -6.71 33.12
N GLU A 97 -7.84 -7.82 33.66
CA GLU A 97 -6.42 -8.12 33.85
C GLU A 97 -6.07 -9.38 33.06
N ALA A 98 -5.05 -9.30 32.21
CA ALA A 98 -4.66 -10.39 31.34
C ALA A 98 -3.17 -10.40 31.02
N ALA A 99 -2.62 -11.60 30.83
CA ALA A 99 -1.35 -11.77 30.13
C ALA A 99 -1.65 -11.89 28.63
N MET A 100 -1.03 -11.03 27.82
CA MET A 100 -1.21 -10.91 26.37
C MET A 100 0.01 -11.47 25.63
N ARG A 101 -0.13 -11.86 24.36
CA ARG A 101 0.98 -12.40 23.56
C ARG A 101 1.64 -11.33 22.70
N TYR A 102 2.96 -11.37 22.60
CA TYR A 102 3.66 -10.69 21.53
C TYR A 102 3.38 -11.34 20.17
N SER A 103 3.54 -10.57 19.10
CA SER A 103 3.37 -10.98 17.71
C SER A 103 4.66 -10.79 16.91
N SER A 104 4.87 -11.62 15.89
CA SER A 104 5.98 -11.50 14.91
C SER A 104 5.46 -11.38 13.47
N THR A 105 4.20 -10.98 13.31
CA THR A 105 3.52 -10.91 12.00
C THR A 105 2.98 -9.52 11.70
N GLY A 106 3.49 -8.47 12.36
CA GLY A 106 3.04 -7.09 12.19
C GLY A 106 1.59 -6.79 12.60
N GLU A 107 1.05 -7.50 13.59
CA GLU A 107 -0.32 -7.38 14.13
C GLU A 107 -0.29 -7.29 15.66
N GLY A 108 -1.17 -6.52 16.31
CA GLY A 108 -1.22 -6.40 17.78
C GLY A 108 0.04 -5.75 18.36
N MET A 109 0.55 -6.24 19.50
CA MET A 109 1.85 -5.83 20.05
C MET A 109 2.96 -6.63 19.36
N HIS A 110 3.56 -6.04 18.33
CA HIS A 110 4.66 -6.65 17.60
C HIS A 110 5.96 -6.58 18.41
N ARG A 111 6.72 -7.69 18.45
CA ARG A 111 8.03 -7.79 19.09
C ARG A 111 9.07 -8.17 18.06
N PHE A 112 10.07 -7.30 17.89
CA PHE A 112 11.20 -7.52 17.01
C PHE A 112 12.51 -7.43 17.80
N THR A 113 13.38 -8.42 17.68
CA THR A 113 14.76 -8.33 18.18
C THR A 113 15.68 -8.17 16.99
N ASP A 114 16.36 -7.03 16.93
CA ASP A 114 17.17 -6.67 15.78
C ASP A 114 18.47 -7.48 15.76
N PRO A 115 18.75 -8.28 14.72
CA PRO A 115 19.97 -9.06 14.65
C PRO A 115 21.25 -8.19 14.58
N ALA A 116 21.14 -6.91 14.22
CA ALA A 116 22.29 -6.01 14.09
C ALA A 116 22.79 -5.46 15.44
N ASP A 117 21.90 -5.16 16.38
CA ASP A 117 22.26 -4.58 17.69
C ASP A 117 21.90 -5.48 18.89
N GLY A 118 21.10 -6.53 18.68
CA GLY A 118 20.65 -7.46 19.72
C GLY A 118 19.58 -6.89 20.64
N GLU A 119 19.06 -5.70 20.34
CA GLU A 119 18.06 -5.01 21.15
C GLU A 119 16.64 -5.35 20.68
N THR A 120 15.69 -5.26 21.61
CA THR A 120 14.27 -5.49 21.32
C THR A 120 13.51 -4.18 21.13
N TYR A 121 12.69 -4.13 20.09
CA TYR A 121 11.79 -3.04 19.75
C TYR A 121 10.37 -3.56 19.67
N LEU A 122 9.45 -2.84 20.33
CA LEU A 122 8.03 -3.13 20.35
C LEU A 122 7.25 -2.00 19.71
N TYR A 123 6.17 -2.34 19.00
CA TYR A 123 5.18 -1.38 18.57
C TYR A 123 3.79 -2.03 18.46
N THR A 124 2.74 -1.22 18.53
CA THR A 124 1.37 -1.68 18.32
C THR A 124 0.91 -1.46 16.88
N GLN A 125 0.25 -2.45 16.28
CA GLN A 125 -0.59 -2.32 15.10
C GLN A 125 -1.98 -2.85 15.44
N LEU A 126 -2.90 -1.96 15.82
CA LEU A 126 -4.21 -2.36 16.36
C LEU A 126 -5.33 -2.36 15.31
N PHE A 127 -5.07 -1.74 14.17
CA PHE A 127 -5.96 -1.76 13.04
C PHE A 127 -6.09 -3.18 12.46
N LEU A 128 -7.28 -3.71 12.17
CA LEU A 128 -8.64 -3.13 12.30
C LEU A 128 -9.28 -3.44 13.65
N ASP A 129 -9.27 -4.72 13.99
CA ASP A 129 -9.86 -5.34 15.17
C ASP A 129 -8.77 -6.09 15.98
N ASP A 130 -7.52 -5.63 15.87
CA ASP A 130 -6.36 -6.20 16.56
C ASP A 130 -6.13 -5.55 17.93
N VAL A 131 -6.99 -4.60 18.35
CA VAL A 131 -6.99 -4.02 19.71
C VAL A 131 -7.08 -5.13 20.76
N GLN A 132 -7.93 -6.12 20.52
CA GLN A 132 -8.12 -7.29 21.39
C GLN A 132 -6.82 -8.07 21.67
N ARG A 133 -5.76 -7.89 20.87
CA ARG A 133 -4.45 -8.53 21.10
C ARG A 133 -3.57 -7.79 22.10
N VAL A 134 -3.97 -6.58 22.52
CA VAL A 134 -3.17 -5.73 23.42
C VAL A 134 -3.95 -5.35 24.68
N PHE A 135 -5.23 -5.01 24.56
CA PHE A 135 -6.07 -4.68 25.70
C PHE A 135 -7.55 -5.00 25.41
N ALA A 136 -8.37 -5.03 26.46
CA ALA A 136 -9.80 -5.29 26.31
C ALA A 136 -10.52 -4.05 25.79
N ALA A 137 -11.35 -4.17 24.76
CA ALA A 137 -12.05 -3.01 24.19
C ALA A 137 -13.42 -3.35 23.63
N PHE A 138 -14.30 -2.34 23.57
CA PHE A 138 -15.47 -2.37 22.70
C PHE A 138 -15.02 -1.98 21.29
N ASP A 139 -14.47 -2.95 20.56
CA ASP A 139 -13.56 -2.68 19.44
C ASP A 139 -14.28 -2.29 18.14
N GLN A 140 -14.68 -1.01 18.02
CA GLN A 140 -15.35 -0.46 16.84
C GLN A 140 -15.08 1.05 16.68
N PRO A 141 -15.14 1.59 15.45
CA PRO A 141 -14.69 2.95 15.17
C PRO A 141 -15.60 4.06 15.74
N ASP A 142 -16.90 3.81 15.92
CA ASP A 142 -17.88 4.80 16.37
C ASP A 142 -18.12 4.83 17.89
N LEU A 143 -17.33 4.08 18.67
CA LEU A 143 -17.26 4.19 20.13
C LEU A 143 -15.95 4.88 20.54
N LYS A 144 -15.81 6.15 20.15
CA LYS A 144 -14.66 6.98 20.53
C LYS A 144 -14.61 7.22 22.04
N ALA A 145 -13.41 7.27 22.59
CA ALA A 145 -13.17 7.54 24.00
C ALA A 145 -11.87 8.31 24.20
N VAL A 146 -11.62 8.78 25.42
CA VAL A 146 -10.30 9.29 25.83
C VAL A 146 -9.48 8.16 26.47
N PHE A 147 -8.16 8.21 26.31
CA PHE A 147 -7.26 7.15 26.77
C PHE A 147 -6.19 7.70 27.73
N ASP A 148 -6.10 7.10 28.92
CA ASP A 148 -4.98 7.23 29.84
C ASP A 148 -4.08 6.01 29.71
N LEU A 149 -2.87 6.20 29.18
CA LEU A 149 -1.92 5.12 28.96
C LEU A 149 -0.73 5.21 29.92
N ALA A 150 -0.43 4.11 30.59
CA ALA A 150 0.79 3.88 31.34
C ALA A 150 1.52 2.64 30.83
N VAL A 151 2.85 2.71 30.80
CA VAL A 151 3.71 1.61 30.37
C VAL A 151 4.85 1.43 31.37
N THR A 152 5.01 0.23 31.89
CA THR A 152 6.20 -0.16 32.64
C THR A 152 7.15 -0.87 31.68
N ALA A 153 8.32 -0.29 31.45
CA ALA A 153 9.30 -0.76 30.47
C ALA A 153 10.63 -1.15 31.15
N PRO A 154 11.41 -2.06 30.54
CA PRO A 154 12.78 -2.35 30.97
C PRO A 154 13.66 -1.09 31.10
N GLU A 155 14.66 -1.15 31.98
CA GLU A 155 15.61 -0.05 32.15
C GLU A 155 16.33 0.28 30.83
N GLY A 156 16.47 1.57 30.54
CA GLY A 156 17.11 2.06 29.31
C GLY A 156 16.20 2.10 28.08
N TRP A 157 14.96 1.64 28.18
CA TRP A 157 13.96 1.82 27.13
C TRP A 157 13.28 3.18 27.21
N THR A 158 12.90 3.69 26.05
CA THR A 158 12.00 4.84 25.89
C THR A 158 10.64 4.36 25.43
N VAL A 159 9.58 5.08 25.84
CA VAL A 159 8.20 4.80 25.41
C VAL A 159 7.65 6.01 24.66
N LEU A 160 7.09 5.76 23.49
CA LEU A 160 6.33 6.70 22.67
C LEU A 160 4.87 6.26 22.66
N ALA A 161 3.94 7.21 22.62
CA ALA A 161 2.50 6.96 22.56
C ALA A 161 1.76 8.10 21.84
N ASN A 162 0.43 8.01 21.71
CA ASN A 162 -0.38 9.06 21.10
C ASN A 162 -0.23 10.45 21.76
N GLY A 163 -0.02 10.48 23.08
CA GLY A 163 0.23 11.70 23.83
C GLY A 163 1.68 11.79 24.27
N VAL A 164 2.15 13.01 24.59
CA VAL A 164 3.51 13.23 25.09
C VAL A 164 3.76 12.36 26.32
N THR A 165 4.86 11.60 26.31
CA THR A 165 5.21 10.65 27.37
C THR A 165 6.21 11.24 28.36
N GLU A 166 6.00 10.95 29.65
CA GLU A 166 6.88 11.33 30.74
C GLU A 166 7.36 10.07 31.50
N HIS A 167 8.66 10.00 31.80
CA HIS A 167 9.21 8.96 32.66
C HIS A 167 9.07 9.35 34.13
N THR A 168 8.22 8.63 34.86
CA THR A 168 7.82 8.95 36.23
C THR A 168 8.69 8.28 37.32
N GLY A 169 9.68 7.47 36.92
CA GLY A 169 10.54 6.70 37.82
C GLY A 169 10.29 5.20 37.74
N ASP A 170 11.23 4.38 38.21
CA ASP A 170 11.13 2.91 38.27
C ASP A 170 10.70 2.22 36.95
N GLY A 171 11.12 2.76 35.81
CA GLY A 171 10.78 2.23 34.48
C GLY A 171 9.35 2.55 34.02
N ARG A 172 8.59 3.35 34.79
CA ARG A 172 7.20 3.70 34.49
C ARG A 172 7.09 4.97 33.66
N TRP A 173 6.38 4.88 32.55
CA TRP A 173 6.03 5.96 31.64
C TRP A 173 4.54 6.23 31.68
N THR A 174 4.16 7.50 31.62
CA THR A 174 2.76 7.94 31.50
C THR A 174 2.62 8.86 30.30
N ALA A 175 1.65 8.59 29.42
CA ALA A 175 1.30 9.48 28.32
C ALA A 175 0.26 10.50 28.77
N ALA A 176 0.28 11.70 28.16
CA ALA A 176 -0.82 12.65 28.28
C ALA A 176 -2.14 12.02 27.79
N THR A 177 -3.26 12.33 28.47
CA THR A 177 -4.58 11.85 28.09
C THR A 177 -4.92 12.29 26.66
N THR A 178 -5.36 11.36 25.83
CA THR A 178 -5.72 11.67 24.44
C THR A 178 -6.99 12.52 24.37
N PRO A 179 -7.19 13.30 23.28
CA PRO A 179 -8.53 13.66 22.83
C PRO A 179 -9.38 12.42 22.51
N LEU A 180 -10.65 12.63 22.14
CA LEU A 180 -11.52 11.55 21.69
C LEU A 180 -10.98 10.91 20.41
N ILE A 181 -10.60 9.64 20.49
CA ILE A 181 -10.12 8.83 19.35
C ILE A 181 -10.81 7.46 19.37
N SER A 182 -10.79 6.76 18.24
CA SER A 182 -11.25 5.37 18.13
C SER A 182 -10.21 4.39 18.68
N THR A 183 -10.62 3.20 19.12
CA THR A 183 -9.74 2.20 19.75
C THR A 183 -8.56 1.77 18.87
N TYR A 184 -8.79 1.61 17.56
CA TYR A 184 -7.77 1.18 16.60
C TYR A 184 -6.61 2.17 16.42
N LEU A 185 -6.77 3.42 16.89
CA LEU A 185 -5.78 4.49 16.80
C LEU A 185 -4.85 4.57 18.02
N VAL A 186 -5.07 3.74 19.05
CA VAL A 186 -4.18 3.69 20.22
C VAL A 186 -2.82 3.11 19.79
N ALA A 187 -1.74 3.84 20.09
CA ALA A 187 -0.39 3.49 19.69
C ALA A 187 0.61 3.52 20.85
N VAL A 188 1.50 2.53 20.87
CA VAL A 188 2.66 2.44 21.75
C VAL A 188 3.85 1.97 20.94
N ALA A 189 5.00 2.63 21.09
CA ALA A 189 6.29 2.09 20.67
C ALA A 189 7.27 2.12 21.85
N ALA A 190 7.85 0.98 22.19
CA ALA A 190 8.71 0.82 23.37
C ALA A 190 9.99 0.07 23.01
N GLY A 191 11.11 0.56 23.51
CA GLY A 191 12.42 0.04 23.16
C GLY A 191 13.51 1.09 23.26
N PRO A 192 14.76 0.72 22.98
CA PRO A 192 15.89 1.64 23.03
C PRO A 192 15.98 2.56 21.79
N TRP A 193 14.89 3.20 21.40
CA TRP A 193 14.74 4.00 20.17
C TRP A 193 15.79 5.12 20.05
N HIS A 194 16.41 5.22 18.87
CA HIS A 194 17.14 6.43 18.46
C HIS A 194 16.13 7.49 18.01
N SER A 195 16.29 8.72 18.49
CA SER A 195 15.31 9.79 18.31
C SER A 195 15.97 11.09 17.88
N VAL A 196 15.41 11.74 16.85
CA VAL A 196 15.73 13.12 16.48
C VAL A 196 14.48 13.96 16.70
N ARG A 197 14.56 14.95 17.61
CA ARG A 197 13.42 15.79 18.01
C ARG A 197 13.58 17.22 17.54
N THR A 198 12.47 17.87 17.24
CA THR A 198 12.36 19.30 16.88
C THR A 198 11.05 19.89 17.43
N GLU A 199 10.85 21.18 17.24
CA GLU A 199 9.58 21.87 17.46
C GLU A 199 9.12 22.52 16.14
N HIS A 200 7.80 22.53 15.90
CA HIS A 200 7.19 23.30 14.82
C HIS A 200 5.83 23.83 15.27
N ARG A 201 5.56 25.12 15.03
CA ARG A 201 4.34 25.82 15.47
C ARG A 201 3.98 25.63 16.96
N GLY A 202 4.96 25.51 17.84
CA GLY A 202 4.74 25.34 19.29
C GLY A 202 4.39 23.91 19.72
N LEU A 203 4.50 22.94 18.80
CA LEU A 203 4.27 21.51 19.08
C LEU A 203 5.60 20.73 18.96
N PRO A 204 5.82 19.72 19.80
CA PRO A 204 6.96 18.82 19.69
C PRO A 204 6.78 17.83 18.53
N PHE A 205 7.86 17.61 17.78
CA PHE A 205 7.94 16.67 16.68
C PHE A 205 9.13 15.73 16.91
N GLY A 206 9.04 14.51 16.39
CA GLY A 206 10.12 13.53 16.48
C GLY A 206 10.11 12.54 15.33
N ILE A 207 11.30 12.05 14.99
CA ILE A 207 11.49 10.89 14.11
C ILE A 207 12.30 9.84 14.88
N HIS A 208 11.85 8.60 14.83
CA HIS A 208 12.34 7.52 15.67
C HIS A 208 12.67 6.28 14.85
N CYS A 209 13.80 5.62 15.13
CA CYS A 209 14.14 4.34 14.53
C CYS A 209 14.92 3.47 15.51
N ARG A 210 15.06 2.18 15.19
CA ARG A 210 15.98 1.28 15.92
C ARG A 210 17.42 1.77 15.84
N ARG A 211 18.23 1.53 16.89
CA ARG A 211 19.61 2.05 17.00
C ARG A 211 20.49 1.64 15.83
N SER A 212 20.33 0.42 15.31
CA SER A 212 21.08 -0.04 14.13
C SER A 212 20.86 0.83 12.87
N LEU A 213 19.73 1.55 12.79
CA LEU A 213 19.39 2.46 11.71
C LEU A 213 19.73 3.93 11.99
N ALA A 214 20.22 4.26 13.19
CA ALA A 214 20.42 5.65 13.64
C ALA A 214 21.21 6.50 12.65
N ARG A 215 22.38 6.02 12.19
CA ARG A 215 23.22 6.74 11.22
C ARG A 215 22.53 7.01 9.88
N HIS A 216 21.58 6.15 9.51
CA HIS A 216 20.84 6.25 8.24
C HIS A 216 19.68 7.24 8.40
N LEU A 217 18.99 7.21 9.54
CA LEU A 217 17.99 8.23 9.89
C LEU A 217 18.64 9.61 9.98
N ASP A 218 19.77 9.74 10.67
CA ASP A 218 20.49 11.00 10.85
C ASP A 218 20.92 11.62 9.51
N ALA A 219 21.30 10.80 8.53
CA ALA A 219 21.67 11.26 7.20
C ALA A 219 20.51 11.89 6.43
N ASP A 220 19.28 11.43 6.65
CA ASP A 220 18.06 11.88 5.98
C ASP A 220 17.16 12.77 6.85
N ALA A 221 17.50 12.97 8.14
CA ALA A 221 16.67 13.65 9.13
C ALA A 221 16.24 15.06 8.69
N GLY A 222 17.15 15.81 8.05
CA GLY A 222 16.84 17.13 7.49
C GLY A 222 15.71 17.08 6.45
N GLU A 223 15.81 16.17 5.47
CA GLU A 223 14.78 16.02 4.42
C GLU A 223 13.44 15.59 5.03
N LEU A 224 13.45 14.62 5.95
CA LEU A 224 12.25 14.14 6.63
C LEU A 224 11.53 15.26 7.39
N LEU A 225 12.26 16.01 8.22
CA LEU A 225 11.69 17.10 9.02
C LEU A 225 11.28 18.30 8.16
N ASP A 226 11.99 18.59 7.06
CA ASP A 226 11.60 19.65 6.12
C ASP A 226 10.28 19.31 5.41
N VAL A 227 10.16 18.09 4.88
CA VAL A 227 8.92 17.60 4.27
C VAL A 227 7.78 17.64 5.28
N THR A 228 7.99 17.11 6.49
CA THR A 228 6.98 17.05 7.54
C THR A 228 6.44 18.45 7.87
N ARG A 229 7.33 19.43 8.08
CA ARG A 229 6.93 20.82 8.40
C ARG A 229 6.22 21.50 7.24
N ALA A 230 6.69 21.29 6.01
CA ALA A 230 6.08 21.88 4.82
C ALA A 230 4.67 21.33 4.58
N CYS A 231 4.48 20.01 4.69
CA CYS A 231 3.15 19.38 4.62
C CYS A 231 2.25 19.88 5.75
N PHE A 232 2.76 19.98 6.98
CA PHE A 232 2.00 20.47 8.13
C PHE A 232 1.50 21.89 7.92
N ASP A 233 2.36 22.78 7.44
CA ASP A 233 2.01 24.16 7.10
C ASP A 233 0.95 24.20 5.99
N ARG A 234 1.10 23.36 4.96
CA ARG A 234 0.17 23.33 3.84
C ARG A 234 -1.21 22.81 4.24
N TYR A 235 -1.31 21.83 5.14
CA TYR A 235 -2.60 21.39 5.67
C TYR A 235 -3.30 22.50 6.47
N HIS A 236 -2.55 23.32 7.23
CA HIS A 236 -3.10 24.49 7.93
C HIS A 236 -3.53 25.64 7.00
N GLU A 237 -3.08 25.65 5.74
CA GLU A 237 -3.59 26.59 4.73
C GLU A 237 -4.86 26.08 4.05
N LYS A 238 -5.01 24.75 3.92
CA LYS A 238 -6.16 24.10 3.27
C LYS A 238 -7.35 23.95 4.22
N PHE A 239 -7.08 23.63 5.49
CA PHE A 239 -8.09 23.31 6.49
C PHE A 239 -8.19 24.41 7.54
N THR A 240 -9.42 24.82 7.81
CA THR A 240 -9.75 25.84 8.83
C THR A 240 -9.62 25.27 10.24
N GLU A 241 -9.95 23.98 10.42
CA GLU A 241 -9.81 23.32 11.72
C GLU A 241 -8.32 23.08 12.03
N PRO A 242 -7.81 23.51 13.19
CA PRO A 242 -6.41 23.34 13.54
C PRO A 242 -6.07 21.89 13.87
N TYR A 243 -4.78 21.54 13.83
CA TYR A 243 -4.28 20.26 14.32
C TYR A 243 -4.63 20.09 15.82
N PRO A 244 -5.33 19.01 16.22
CA PRO A 244 -5.91 18.91 17.55
C PRO A 244 -5.09 18.13 18.59
N PHE A 245 -3.96 17.53 18.21
CA PHE A 245 -3.16 16.68 19.09
C PHE A 245 -1.93 17.42 19.65
N ASP A 246 -1.30 16.87 20.70
CA ASP A 246 -0.28 17.56 21.50
C ASP A 246 1.16 17.43 20.97
N SER A 247 1.37 16.54 20.00
CA SER A 247 2.67 16.16 19.45
C SER A 247 2.52 15.52 18.07
N TYR A 248 3.62 15.41 17.31
CA TYR A 248 3.66 14.67 16.05
C TYR A 248 4.97 13.88 15.94
N ASP A 249 4.97 12.66 16.47
CA ASP A 249 6.09 11.72 16.34
C ASP A 249 5.87 10.76 15.15
N GLN A 250 6.95 10.42 14.45
CA GLN A 250 7.00 9.41 13.38
C GLN A 250 7.96 8.29 13.79
N ALA A 251 7.47 7.06 13.92
CA ALA A 251 8.28 5.90 14.27
C ALA A 251 8.46 4.95 13.08
N PHE A 252 9.69 4.74 12.65
CA PHE A 252 10.07 3.79 11.62
C PHE A 252 10.26 2.39 12.24
N VAL A 253 9.25 1.54 12.13
CA VAL A 253 9.13 0.26 12.82
C VAL A 253 9.42 -0.94 11.91
N PRO A 254 10.03 -2.02 12.44
CA PRO A 254 10.39 -3.22 11.67
C PRO A 254 9.18 -4.11 11.36
N GLU A 255 9.27 -4.94 10.31
CA GLU A 255 8.27 -5.98 9.97
C GLU A 255 6.80 -5.50 9.82
N PHE A 256 6.63 -4.23 9.44
CA PHE A 256 5.33 -3.59 9.28
C PHE A 256 4.60 -4.06 8.01
N ASN A 257 3.34 -4.50 8.14
CA ASN A 257 2.57 -5.06 7.01
C ASN A 257 2.09 -3.99 6.00
N ALA A 258 1.83 -2.79 6.49
CA ALA A 258 1.32 -1.67 5.70
C ALA A 258 2.46 -0.72 5.27
N GLY A 259 2.10 0.37 4.57
CA GLY A 259 3.04 1.45 4.28
C GLY A 259 3.37 2.24 5.55
N ALA A 260 2.32 2.67 6.23
CA ALA A 260 2.32 3.38 7.50
C ALA A 260 0.94 3.22 8.16
N MET A 261 0.76 3.81 9.34
CA MET A 261 -0.49 3.85 10.10
C MET A 261 -0.58 5.18 10.84
N GLU A 262 -1.74 5.81 10.75
CA GLU A 262 -2.02 7.20 11.05
C GLU A 262 -2.21 7.53 12.54
N ASN A 263 -1.67 6.73 13.47
CA ASN A 263 -2.03 6.90 14.88
C ASN A 263 -1.70 8.33 15.35
N PRO A 264 -2.69 9.12 15.82
CA PRO A 264 -2.50 10.53 16.12
C PRO A 264 -1.48 10.69 17.24
N GLY A 265 -0.49 11.56 17.00
CA GLY A 265 0.65 11.79 17.88
C GLY A 265 1.81 10.79 17.72
N LEU A 266 1.58 9.58 17.21
CA LEU A 266 2.61 8.57 16.94
C LEU A 266 2.35 7.80 15.64
N VAL A 267 2.64 8.44 14.51
CA VAL A 267 2.49 7.82 13.19
C VAL A 267 3.58 6.76 13.00
N THR A 268 3.20 5.53 12.66
CA THR A 268 4.18 4.45 12.42
C THR A 268 4.39 4.23 10.93
N PHE A 269 5.65 4.11 10.50
CA PHE A 269 6.05 3.83 9.13
C PHE A 269 6.85 2.53 9.10
N ARG A 270 6.80 1.78 8.00
CA ARG A 270 7.78 0.70 7.79
C ARG A 270 9.21 1.27 7.76
N ASP A 271 10.14 0.58 8.39
CA ASP A 271 11.53 1.04 8.52
C ASP A 271 12.34 1.04 7.22
N GLU A 272 11.81 0.44 6.16
CA GLU A 272 12.33 0.51 4.78
C GLU A 272 12.40 1.96 4.24
N PHE A 273 11.66 2.90 4.84
CA PHE A 273 11.77 4.33 4.54
C PHE A 273 13.01 5.01 5.16
N VAL A 274 13.75 4.31 6.02
CA VAL A 274 15.09 4.71 6.47
C VAL A 274 16.13 4.05 5.58
N PHE A 275 16.60 4.81 4.58
CA PHE A 275 17.37 4.24 3.48
C PHE A 275 18.82 3.89 3.90
N ARG A 276 19.16 2.60 3.73
CA ARG A 276 20.51 2.07 3.98
C ARG A 276 21.41 2.04 2.75
N SER A 277 20.78 2.10 1.58
CA SER A 277 21.39 1.96 0.26
C SER A 277 20.99 3.14 -0.61
N ALA A 278 21.60 3.26 -1.79
CA ALA A 278 21.23 4.32 -2.72
C ALA A 278 19.76 4.21 -3.14
N VAL A 279 19.08 5.35 -3.24
CA VAL A 279 17.68 5.43 -3.66
C VAL A 279 17.50 6.45 -4.77
N THR A 280 16.46 6.27 -5.58
CA THR A 280 16.06 7.22 -6.60
C THR A 280 15.33 8.41 -5.98
N ASP A 281 15.25 9.51 -6.72
CA ASP A 281 14.45 10.66 -6.27
C ASP A 281 12.96 10.32 -6.20
N THR A 282 12.46 9.42 -7.06
CA THR A 282 11.10 8.87 -6.96
C THR A 282 10.87 8.13 -5.64
N GLN A 283 11.84 7.36 -5.14
CA GLN A 283 11.70 6.70 -3.83
C GLN A 283 11.65 7.72 -2.68
N ARG A 284 12.43 8.81 -2.77
CA ARG A 284 12.35 9.93 -1.80
C ARG A 284 11.01 10.67 -1.90
N GLN A 285 10.50 10.88 -3.12
CA GLN A 285 9.17 11.41 -3.38
C GLN A 285 8.07 10.53 -2.77
N THR A 286 8.13 9.20 -2.96
CA THR A 286 7.16 8.28 -2.36
C THR A 286 7.19 8.37 -0.84
N ARG A 287 8.37 8.47 -0.22
CA ARG A 287 8.49 8.69 1.24
C ARG A 287 7.82 9.99 1.66
N ALA A 288 8.05 11.09 0.94
CA ALA A 288 7.39 12.37 1.22
C ALA A 288 5.87 12.30 1.04
N MET A 289 5.40 11.60 0.01
CA MET A 289 3.99 11.37 -0.25
C MET A 289 3.32 10.58 0.88
N VAL A 290 3.97 9.53 1.41
CA VAL A 290 3.44 8.78 2.55
C VAL A 290 3.39 9.67 3.80
N ILE A 291 4.41 10.48 4.08
CA ILE A 291 4.37 11.44 5.21
C ILE A 291 3.18 12.40 5.07
N ALA A 292 2.92 12.93 3.87
CA ALA A 292 1.78 13.79 3.63
C ALA A 292 0.44 13.03 3.78
N HIS A 293 0.36 11.80 3.28
CA HIS A 293 -0.80 10.90 3.42
C HIS A 293 -1.17 10.71 4.89
N GLU A 294 -0.21 10.25 5.72
CA GLU A 294 -0.44 10.02 7.14
C GLU A 294 -0.80 11.31 7.89
N MET A 295 -0.23 12.45 7.47
CA MET A 295 -0.58 13.73 8.07
C MET A 295 -2.00 14.20 7.70
N ALA A 296 -2.53 13.81 6.54
CA ALA A 296 -3.92 14.10 6.17
C ALA A 296 -4.91 13.40 7.10
N HIS A 297 -4.56 12.19 7.57
CA HIS A 297 -5.41 11.39 8.44
C HIS A 297 -5.70 12.02 9.80
N MET A 298 -4.80 12.89 10.28
CA MET A 298 -4.98 13.71 11.49
C MET A 298 -6.31 14.48 11.47
N TRP A 299 -6.83 14.79 10.27
CA TRP A 299 -8.17 15.33 10.08
C TRP A 299 -9.17 14.29 9.55
N PHE A 300 -8.81 13.51 8.52
CA PHE A 300 -9.66 12.49 7.89
C PHE A 300 -9.29 11.07 8.33
N GLY A 301 -9.93 10.58 9.38
CA GLY A 301 -9.67 9.28 9.98
C GLY A 301 -9.58 9.37 11.49
N ASP A 302 -8.95 10.45 11.99
CA ASP A 302 -8.74 10.66 13.42
C ASP A 302 -9.73 11.67 14.00
N LEU A 303 -9.66 12.93 13.56
CA LEU A 303 -10.57 13.98 14.00
C LEU A 303 -12.01 13.63 13.61
N VAL A 304 -12.24 13.31 12.33
CA VAL A 304 -13.52 12.79 11.84
C VAL A 304 -13.30 11.36 11.35
N THR A 305 -13.95 10.41 11.99
CA THR A 305 -13.79 8.98 11.67
C THR A 305 -15.06 8.46 10.99
N LEU A 306 -14.93 7.50 10.09
CA LEU A 306 -16.06 6.72 9.59
C LEU A 306 -16.93 6.14 10.73
N ARG A 307 -18.24 5.96 10.49
CA ARG A 307 -19.12 5.24 11.43
C ARG A 307 -18.91 3.73 11.38
N TRP A 308 -18.69 3.20 10.19
CA TRP A 308 -18.42 1.78 9.96
C TRP A 308 -17.56 1.62 8.71
N TRP A 309 -16.91 0.47 8.59
CA TRP A 309 -15.86 0.20 7.62
C TRP A 309 -16.32 0.15 6.16
N ASP A 310 -17.61 0.30 5.87
CA ASP A 310 -18.11 0.52 4.51
C ASP A 310 -17.69 1.87 3.93
N ASP A 311 -17.36 2.83 4.79
CA ASP A 311 -16.90 4.18 4.40
C ASP A 311 -15.38 4.36 4.55
N ILE A 312 -14.59 3.29 4.64
CA ILE A 312 -13.13 3.37 4.79
C ILE A 312 -12.41 4.13 3.68
N TRP A 313 -12.95 4.08 2.47
CA TRP A 313 -12.44 4.87 1.35
C TRP A 313 -12.40 6.38 1.68
N LEU A 314 -13.30 6.88 2.53
CA LEU A 314 -13.32 8.29 2.91
C LEU A 314 -12.06 8.69 3.66
N ASN A 315 -11.48 7.78 4.44
CA ASN A 315 -10.18 7.98 5.07
C ASN A 315 -9.08 7.81 4.01
N GLU A 316 -9.00 6.62 3.40
CA GLU A 316 -7.84 6.20 2.61
C GLU A 316 -7.73 6.89 1.25
N SER A 317 -8.84 7.01 0.51
CA SER A 317 -8.84 7.69 -0.79
C SER A 317 -8.51 9.16 -0.61
N PHE A 318 -9.05 9.77 0.45
CA PHE A 318 -8.83 11.18 0.74
C PHE A 318 -7.38 11.45 1.13
N ALA A 319 -6.85 10.67 2.07
CA ALA A 319 -5.45 10.75 2.46
C ALA A 319 -4.52 10.50 1.27
N GLU A 320 -4.83 9.54 0.38
CA GLU A 320 -4.01 9.27 -0.81
C GLU A 320 -4.05 10.47 -1.77
N TYR A 321 -5.24 10.99 -2.11
CA TYR A 321 -5.35 12.18 -2.97
C TYR A 321 -4.58 13.37 -2.39
N MET A 322 -4.76 13.65 -1.09
CA MET A 322 -4.10 14.75 -0.42
C MET A 322 -2.59 14.52 -0.29
N GLY A 323 -2.14 13.28 -0.11
CA GLY A 323 -0.73 12.93 -0.04
C GLY A 323 0.00 13.32 -1.33
N TYR A 324 -0.54 12.94 -2.49
CA TYR A 324 0.01 13.33 -3.79
C TYR A 324 -0.07 14.84 -4.04
N GLN A 325 -1.24 15.45 -3.77
CA GLN A 325 -1.48 16.86 -4.03
C GLN A 325 -0.64 17.77 -3.13
N THR A 326 -0.65 17.54 -1.82
CA THR A 326 0.09 18.33 -0.84
C THR A 326 1.60 18.19 -1.04
N THR A 327 2.09 16.99 -1.35
CA THR A 327 3.52 16.80 -1.65
C THR A 327 3.96 17.62 -2.87
N ALA A 328 3.14 17.61 -3.94
CA ALA A 328 3.41 18.39 -5.15
C ALA A 328 3.40 19.90 -4.91
N GLU A 329 2.56 20.39 -4.00
CA GLU A 329 2.41 21.81 -3.72
C GLU A 329 3.41 22.36 -2.70
N ALA A 330 3.79 21.56 -1.70
CA ALA A 330 4.50 22.03 -0.52
C ALA A 330 6.00 21.68 -0.50
N THR A 331 6.43 20.72 -1.31
CA THR A 331 7.79 20.17 -1.24
C THR A 331 8.58 20.39 -2.54
N ARG A 332 9.83 19.93 -2.57
CA ARG A 332 10.65 19.92 -3.80
C ARG A 332 10.17 18.93 -4.86
N PHE A 333 9.27 18.01 -4.51
CA PHE A 333 8.80 16.95 -5.41
C PHE A 333 7.52 17.39 -6.12
N THR A 334 7.63 18.00 -7.30
CA THR A 334 6.49 18.62 -7.98
C THR A 334 5.74 17.70 -8.94
N ASP A 335 6.33 16.58 -9.37
CA ASP A 335 5.81 15.71 -10.43
C ASP A 335 5.19 14.41 -9.89
N THR A 336 4.59 14.46 -8.70
CA THR A 336 4.07 13.29 -7.96
C THR A 336 3.04 12.49 -8.75
N TRP A 337 2.24 13.17 -9.57
CA TRP A 337 1.20 12.56 -10.38
C TRP A 337 1.74 11.66 -11.50
N THR A 338 2.99 11.82 -11.95
CA THR A 338 3.60 10.92 -12.95
C THR A 338 3.78 9.53 -12.37
N ASP A 339 4.33 9.43 -11.16
CA ASP A 339 4.47 8.17 -10.42
C ASP A 339 3.11 7.57 -10.07
N PHE A 340 2.16 8.40 -9.61
CA PHE A 340 0.78 7.97 -9.41
C PHE A 340 0.22 7.32 -10.67
N GLY A 341 0.37 8.00 -11.81
CA GLY A 341 -0.10 7.54 -13.10
C GLY A 341 0.46 6.16 -13.42
N VAL A 342 1.77 6.03 -13.58
CA VAL A 342 2.38 4.79 -14.09
C VAL A 342 2.36 3.62 -13.09
N THR A 343 2.40 3.91 -11.78
CA THR A 343 2.53 2.87 -10.74
C THR A 343 1.20 2.62 -10.02
N ARG A 344 0.63 3.64 -9.38
CA ARG A 344 -0.55 3.47 -8.50
C ARG A 344 -1.82 3.21 -9.30
N LYS A 345 -2.03 3.95 -10.38
CA LYS A 345 -3.23 3.83 -11.19
C LYS A 345 -3.32 2.47 -11.89
N ALA A 346 -2.18 1.94 -12.34
CA ALA A 346 -2.07 0.57 -12.85
C ALA A 346 -2.53 -0.48 -11.82
N TRP A 347 -2.17 -0.32 -10.55
CA TRP A 347 -2.64 -1.19 -9.46
C TRP A 347 -4.15 -1.07 -9.24
N GLY A 348 -4.70 0.15 -9.27
CA GLY A 348 -6.15 0.38 -9.22
C GLY A 348 -6.88 -0.33 -10.36
N TYR A 349 -6.40 -0.17 -11.61
CA TYR A 349 -7.00 -0.81 -12.77
C TYR A 349 -7.02 -2.33 -12.64
N ASP A 350 -5.96 -2.93 -12.10
CA ASP A 350 -5.91 -4.37 -11.91
C ASP A 350 -6.91 -4.83 -10.85
N ALA A 351 -6.97 -4.15 -9.71
CA ALA A 351 -7.92 -4.44 -8.64
C ALA A 351 -9.38 -4.36 -9.12
N ASP A 352 -9.74 -3.28 -9.83
CA ASP A 352 -11.11 -3.02 -10.28
C ASP A 352 -11.57 -3.96 -11.43
N GLN A 353 -10.64 -4.65 -12.08
CA GLN A 353 -10.91 -5.62 -13.15
C GLN A 353 -10.90 -7.08 -12.69
N ARG A 354 -10.49 -7.34 -11.44
CA ARG A 354 -10.47 -8.69 -10.85
C ARG A 354 -11.84 -9.08 -10.29
N PRO A 355 -12.08 -10.38 -10.04
CA PRO A 355 -13.33 -10.86 -9.45
C PRO A 355 -13.62 -10.28 -8.05
N SER A 356 -12.59 -9.85 -7.31
CA SER A 356 -12.76 -9.20 -6.01
C SER A 356 -13.17 -7.72 -6.08
N THR A 357 -13.46 -7.19 -7.27
CA THR A 357 -13.85 -5.80 -7.47
C THR A 357 -15.02 -5.40 -6.57
N HIS A 358 -15.01 -4.15 -6.11
CA HIS A 358 -16.08 -3.53 -5.34
C HIS A 358 -16.17 -2.03 -5.67
N PRO A 359 -17.30 -1.37 -5.38
CA PRO A 359 -17.38 0.09 -5.47
C PRO A 359 -16.35 0.74 -4.55
N VAL A 360 -15.98 1.99 -4.84
CA VAL A 360 -15.11 2.78 -3.93
C VAL A 360 -15.79 2.92 -2.57
N ALA A 361 -17.09 3.24 -2.56
CA ALA A 361 -17.93 3.22 -1.38
C ALA A 361 -18.95 2.08 -1.50
N PRO A 362 -18.67 0.86 -1.01
CA PRO A 362 -19.67 -0.21 -0.98
C PRO A 362 -20.84 0.15 -0.05
N GLU A 363 -22.06 -0.28 -0.38
CA GLU A 363 -23.25 0.02 0.46
C GLU A 363 -23.28 -0.79 1.76
N ASN A 364 -22.71 -2.00 1.72
CA ASN A 364 -22.73 -2.93 2.83
C ASN A 364 -21.41 -3.69 2.93
N VAL A 365 -20.74 -3.52 4.06
CA VAL A 365 -19.64 -4.37 4.52
C VAL A 365 -20.12 -5.04 5.80
N GLY A 366 -20.34 -6.35 5.74
CA GLY A 366 -21.06 -7.08 6.79
C GLY A 366 -20.26 -7.29 8.08
N ASP A 367 -18.93 -7.36 7.98
CA ASP A 367 -18.03 -7.69 9.08
C ASP A 367 -16.60 -7.17 8.87
N THR A 368 -15.79 -7.21 9.92
CA THR A 368 -14.39 -6.76 9.93
C THR A 368 -13.49 -7.54 8.96
N ALA A 369 -13.73 -8.84 8.79
CA ALA A 369 -12.97 -9.64 7.82
C ALA A 369 -13.22 -9.21 6.38
N SER A 370 -14.45 -8.86 6.03
CA SER A 370 -14.81 -8.32 4.71
C SER A 370 -14.28 -6.90 4.54
N ALA A 371 -14.27 -6.09 5.60
CA ALA A 371 -13.71 -4.74 5.59
C ALA A 371 -12.22 -4.73 5.27
N LEU A 372 -11.44 -5.62 5.90
CA LEU A 372 -10.01 -5.75 5.66
C LEU A 372 -9.68 -6.01 4.18
N LEU A 373 -10.58 -6.66 3.45
CA LEU A 373 -10.38 -6.94 2.03
C LEU A 373 -10.51 -5.69 1.15
N ASN A 374 -11.14 -4.61 1.62
CA ASN A 374 -11.29 -3.38 0.85
C ASN A 374 -10.04 -2.49 0.89
N PHE A 375 -8.99 -2.87 1.62
CA PHE A 375 -7.69 -2.19 1.63
C PHE A 375 -6.86 -2.58 0.42
N ASP A 376 -7.27 -2.09 -0.75
CA ASP A 376 -6.66 -2.44 -2.02
C ASP A 376 -6.62 -1.28 -3.02
N GLY A 377 -6.25 -1.57 -4.27
CA GLY A 377 -6.09 -0.55 -5.31
C GLY A 377 -7.37 0.24 -5.60
N ILE A 378 -8.54 -0.24 -5.17
CA ILE A 378 -9.80 0.49 -5.31
C ILE A 378 -9.89 1.61 -4.28
N SER A 379 -9.71 1.31 -2.99
CA SER A 379 -9.82 2.32 -1.91
C SER A 379 -8.68 3.34 -1.94
N TYR A 380 -7.51 2.97 -2.46
CA TYR A 380 -6.39 3.91 -2.61
C TYR A 380 -6.40 4.57 -3.99
N ALA A 381 -6.05 3.83 -5.05
CA ALA A 381 -5.76 4.42 -6.36
C ALA A 381 -7.02 4.85 -7.14
N LYS A 382 -8.06 4.01 -7.22
CA LYS A 382 -9.33 4.40 -7.87
C LYS A 382 -10.02 5.50 -7.08
N GLY A 383 -10.03 5.39 -5.75
CA GLY A 383 -10.54 6.41 -4.85
C GLY A 383 -9.88 7.77 -5.01
N ALA A 384 -8.55 7.83 -4.96
CA ALA A 384 -7.80 9.07 -5.20
C ALA A 384 -8.02 9.62 -6.62
N SER A 385 -8.13 8.75 -7.63
CA SER A 385 -8.49 9.18 -9.00
C SER A 385 -9.92 9.75 -9.06
N ALA A 386 -10.86 9.17 -8.31
CA ALA A 386 -12.23 9.67 -8.22
C ALA A 386 -12.28 11.02 -7.50
N LEU A 387 -11.50 11.22 -6.44
CA LEU A 387 -11.37 12.52 -5.79
C LEU A 387 -10.70 13.55 -6.70
N ARG A 388 -9.62 13.19 -7.41
CA ARG A 388 -9.02 14.07 -8.42
C ARG A 388 -10.02 14.48 -9.50
N GLN A 389 -10.85 13.54 -9.96
CA GLN A 389 -11.95 13.80 -10.88
C GLN A 389 -13.02 14.71 -10.26
N LEU A 390 -13.37 14.51 -8.98
CA LEU A 390 -14.31 15.34 -8.23
C LEU A 390 -13.80 16.77 -8.11
N VAL A 391 -12.54 16.97 -7.70
CA VAL A 391 -11.91 18.31 -7.63
C VAL A 391 -11.87 18.98 -9.00
N SER A 392 -11.51 18.23 -10.05
CA SER A 392 -11.48 18.74 -11.42
C SER A 392 -12.87 19.14 -11.93
N TRP A 393 -13.91 18.41 -11.50
CA TRP A 393 -15.30 18.67 -11.89
C TRP A 393 -15.92 19.80 -11.06
N LEU A 394 -15.76 19.79 -9.74
CA LEU A 394 -16.34 20.73 -8.79
C LEU A 394 -15.62 22.08 -8.79
N GLY A 395 -14.30 22.06 -8.89
CA GLY A 395 -13.41 23.18 -8.63
C GLY A 395 -12.83 23.12 -7.21
N GLU A 396 -11.52 23.38 -7.09
CA GLU A 396 -10.78 23.24 -5.82
C GLU A 396 -11.36 24.11 -4.68
N LYS A 397 -11.76 25.34 -4.99
CA LYS A 397 -12.34 26.26 -4.00
C LYS A 397 -13.60 25.68 -3.34
N ASP A 398 -14.54 25.20 -4.15
CA ASP A 398 -15.83 24.70 -3.64
C ASP A 398 -15.63 23.35 -2.94
N PHE A 399 -14.69 22.53 -3.43
CA PHE A 399 -14.28 21.30 -2.77
C PHE A 399 -13.70 21.55 -1.37
N LEU A 400 -12.73 22.47 -1.23
CA LEU A 400 -12.14 22.83 0.07
C LEU A 400 -13.15 23.48 1.01
N ALA A 401 -14.09 24.28 0.49
CA ALA A 401 -15.18 24.82 1.30
C ALA A 401 -16.07 23.70 1.88
N GLY A 402 -16.43 22.71 1.06
CA GLY A 402 -17.21 21.55 1.51
C GLY A 402 -16.48 20.67 2.53
N ILE A 403 -15.17 20.45 2.37
CA ILE A 403 -14.33 19.76 3.36
C ILE A 403 -14.36 20.48 4.71
N ASN A 404 -14.17 21.81 4.69
CA ASN A 404 -14.17 22.60 5.92
C ASN A 404 -15.53 22.56 6.65
N ILE A 405 -16.65 22.55 5.90
CA ILE A 405 -17.99 22.32 6.47
C ILE A 405 -18.09 20.94 7.11
N HIS A 406 -17.51 19.91 6.50
CA HIS A 406 -17.51 18.55 7.04
C HIS A 406 -16.78 18.48 8.39
N PHE A 407 -15.59 19.07 8.50
CA PHE A 407 -14.86 19.12 9.77
C PHE A 407 -15.62 19.88 10.85
N GLU A 408 -16.17 21.05 10.52
CA GLU A 408 -16.95 21.85 11.47
C GLU A 408 -18.13 21.07 12.06
N ARG A 409 -18.81 20.28 11.22
CA ARG A 409 -19.99 19.49 11.62
C ARG A 409 -19.65 18.26 12.44
N HIS A 410 -18.50 17.63 12.21
CA HIS A 410 -18.22 16.27 12.68
C HIS A 410 -16.95 16.13 13.53
N ARG A 411 -16.26 17.22 13.88
CA ARG A 411 -15.03 17.19 14.70
C ARG A 411 -15.19 16.32 15.96
N PHE A 412 -14.21 15.44 16.20
CA PHE A 412 -14.20 14.42 17.28
C PHE A 412 -15.39 13.44 17.28
N GLY A 413 -16.16 13.40 16.19
CA GLY A 413 -17.28 12.49 16.01
C GLY A 413 -17.05 11.53 14.86
N ASN A 414 -18.17 10.95 14.39
CA ASN A 414 -18.18 10.03 13.28
C ASN A 414 -19.13 10.49 12.17
N ALA A 415 -18.74 10.25 10.92
CA ALA A 415 -19.51 10.61 9.74
C ALA A 415 -19.69 9.42 8.78
N SER A 416 -20.76 9.47 7.99
CA SER A 416 -21.01 8.55 6.87
C SER A 416 -20.70 9.22 5.53
N LEU A 417 -20.69 8.44 4.44
CA LEU A 417 -20.64 9.00 3.09
C LEU A 417 -21.71 10.08 2.86
N GLY A 418 -22.94 9.84 3.33
CA GLY A 418 -24.04 10.80 3.17
C GLY A 418 -23.71 12.15 3.80
N ASP A 419 -23.17 12.13 5.03
CA ASP A 419 -22.77 13.34 5.74
C ASP A 419 -21.65 14.11 5.02
N PHE A 420 -20.70 13.39 4.39
CA PHE A 420 -19.65 13.98 3.56
C PHE A 420 -20.21 14.63 2.29
N ILE A 421 -21.06 13.92 1.54
CA ILE A 421 -21.67 14.44 0.31
C ILE A 421 -22.58 15.64 0.61
N ASP A 422 -23.35 15.63 1.71
CA ASP A 422 -24.17 16.76 2.15
C ASP A 422 -23.33 18.00 2.48
N SER A 423 -22.10 17.81 2.96
CA SER A 423 -21.17 18.91 3.25
C SER A 423 -20.59 19.50 1.97
N LEU A 424 -20.26 18.67 0.98
CA LEU A 424 -19.83 19.13 -0.35
C LEU A 424 -20.96 19.83 -1.12
N ALA A 425 -22.17 19.28 -1.10
CA ALA A 425 -23.34 19.83 -1.79
C ALA A 425 -23.74 21.22 -1.25
N ALA A 426 -23.45 21.50 0.02
CA ALA A 426 -23.71 22.82 0.61
C ALA A 426 -22.81 23.95 0.02
N ALA A 427 -21.73 23.59 -0.68
CA ALA A 427 -20.75 24.54 -1.23
C ALA A 427 -20.88 24.76 -2.75
N THR A 428 -21.85 24.12 -3.42
CA THR A 428 -21.96 24.16 -4.89
C THR A 428 -23.40 24.02 -5.40
N ASP A 429 -23.65 24.47 -6.63
CA ASP A 429 -24.92 24.23 -7.34
C ASP A 429 -24.89 22.94 -8.19
N ARG A 430 -23.75 22.24 -8.26
CA ARG A 430 -23.64 20.98 -9.01
C ARG A 430 -24.25 19.82 -8.22
N ASP A 431 -24.85 18.86 -8.91
CA ASP A 431 -25.46 17.67 -8.30
C ASP A 431 -24.39 16.65 -7.85
N VAL A 432 -23.83 16.88 -6.65
CA VAL A 432 -22.79 16.03 -6.06
C VAL A 432 -23.32 14.64 -5.72
N HIS A 433 -24.61 14.53 -5.37
CA HIS A 433 -25.24 13.23 -5.05
C HIS A 433 -25.27 12.32 -6.28
N ALA A 434 -25.77 12.81 -7.42
CA ALA A 434 -25.78 12.04 -8.65
C ALA A 434 -24.37 11.68 -9.13
N TRP A 435 -23.39 12.58 -8.91
CA TRP A 435 -21.99 12.29 -9.19
C TRP A 435 -21.45 11.16 -8.30
N ALA A 436 -21.71 11.23 -6.99
CA ALA A 436 -21.27 10.24 -6.00
C ALA A 436 -21.87 8.86 -6.27
N ASP A 437 -23.16 8.80 -6.63
CA ASP A 437 -23.81 7.55 -7.03
C ASP A 437 -23.14 6.93 -8.27
N ALA A 438 -22.81 7.76 -9.27
CA ALA A 438 -22.16 7.27 -10.48
C ALA A 438 -20.70 6.84 -10.24
N TRP A 439 -19.95 7.55 -9.41
CA TRP A 439 -18.50 7.32 -9.22
C TRP A 439 -18.16 6.40 -8.08
N LEU A 440 -18.79 6.60 -6.91
CA LEU A 440 -18.43 5.91 -5.68
C LEU A 440 -19.19 4.60 -5.50
N ARG A 441 -20.43 4.51 -6.00
CA ARG A 441 -21.29 3.31 -5.86
C ARG A 441 -21.22 2.32 -7.03
N THR A 442 -20.31 2.49 -8.00
CA THR A 442 -20.19 1.60 -9.17
C THR A 442 -18.79 0.97 -9.34
N THR A 443 -18.74 -0.26 -9.84
CA THR A 443 -17.50 -1.02 -10.15
C THR A 443 -17.04 -0.87 -11.60
N GLY A 444 -15.81 -1.29 -11.89
CA GLY A 444 -15.27 -1.42 -13.23
C GLY A 444 -14.76 -0.11 -13.84
N VAL A 445 -14.16 -0.21 -15.03
CA VAL A 445 -13.42 0.89 -15.68
C VAL A 445 -14.09 1.26 -17.01
N ASP A 446 -14.39 2.54 -17.21
CA ASP A 446 -14.88 3.05 -18.50
C ASP A 446 -13.73 3.06 -19.53
N THR A 447 -14.02 2.82 -20.81
CA THR A 447 -13.04 2.94 -21.90
C THR A 447 -13.38 4.12 -22.81
N LEU A 448 -12.40 4.97 -23.08
CA LEU A 448 -12.51 6.16 -23.92
C LEU A 448 -11.72 5.99 -25.21
N THR A 449 -12.38 6.22 -26.35
CA THR A 449 -11.78 6.11 -27.68
C THR A 449 -12.04 7.39 -28.49
N PRO A 450 -11.00 8.05 -29.04
CA PRO A 450 -11.20 9.24 -29.85
C PRO A 450 -11.76 8.86 -31.22
N ARG A 451 -12.72 9.65 -31.70
CA ARG A 451 -13.27 9.50 -33.04
C ARG A 451 -13.15 10.82 -33.79
N VAL A 452 -12.18 10.91 -34.70
CA VAL A 452 -11.98 12.08 -35.54
C VAL A 452 -12.67 11.90 -36.89
N THR A 453 -13.58 12.81 -37.23
CA THR A 453 -14.34 12.82 -38.49
C THR A 453 -14.18 14.16 -39.22
N GLY A 454 -14.78 14.32 -40.40
CA GLY A 454 -14.71 15.56 -41.20
C GLY A 454 -13.55 15.59 -42.21
N ASP A 455 -13.42 16.67 -42.99
CA ASP A 455 -12.45 16.85 -44.08
C ASP A 455 -11.30 17.83 -43.71
N ASN A 456 -10.37 18.06 -44.65
CA ASN A 456 -9.17 18.88 -44.40
C ASN A 456 -9.55 20.35 -44.23
N GLY A 457 -9.60 20.80 -42.98
CA GLY A 457 -9.96 22.17 -42.60
C GLY A 457 -11.14 22.25 -41.61
N GLY A 458 -11.85 21.14 -41.39
CA GLY A 458 -12.99 21.04 -40.49
C GLY A 458 -13.08 19.68 -39.80
N ARG A 459 -11.99 19.20 -39.19
CA ARG A 459 -12.03 17.97 -38.40
C ARG A 459 -12.87 18.17 -37.14
N LEU A 460 -13.67 17.17 -36.82
CA LEU A 460 -14.51 17.10 -35.63
C LEU A 460 -14.02 15.93 -34.76
N LEU A 461 -13.80 16.20 -33.47
CA LEU A 461 -13.50 15.21 -32.46
C LEU A 461 -14.78 14.84 -31.71
N ASP A 462 -15.09 13.55 -31.67
CA ASP A 462 -16.01 12.95 -30.71
C ASP A 462 -15.25 11.95 -29.84
N VAL A 463 -15.83 11.56 -28.70
CA VAL A 463 -15.25 10.55 -27.80
C VAL A 463 -16.27 9.46 -27.56
N ASP A 464 -16.00 8.28 -28.11
CA ASP A 464 -16.77 7.09 -27.81
C ASP A 464 -16.43 6.63 -26.38
N ARG A 465 -17.47 6.50 -25.55
CA ARG A 465 -17.36 6.02 -24.16
C ARG A 465 -18.07 4.67 -24.00
N ALA A 466 -17.31 3.62 -23.77
CA ALA A 466 -17.84 2.34 -23.31
C ALA A 466 -17.89 2.36 -21.77
N GLY A 467 -19.05 2.70 -21.23
CA GLY A 467 -19.28 2.87 -19.80
C GLY A 467 -20.40 3.86 -19.50
N ARG A 468 -20.62 4.18 -18.23
CA ARG A 468 -21.77 4.98 -17.77
C ARG A 468 -21.37 6.24 -16.99
N ARG A 469 -20.14 6.35 -16.48
CA ARG A 469 -19.77 7.41 -15.54
C ARG A 469 -19.61 8.76 -16.24
N PRO A 470 -20.08 9.86 -15.66
CA PRO A 470 -19.76 11.18 -16.19
C PRO A 470 -18.27 11.46 -15.96
N HIS A 471 -17.55 11.92 -16.98
CA HIS A 471 -16.13 12.28 -16.84
C HIS A 471 -15.92 13.74 -17.21
N ARG A 472 -14.99 14.42 -16.55
CA ARG A 472 -14.40 15.65 -17.06
C ARG A 472 -12.95 15.37 -17.38
N VAL A 473 -12.62 15.33 -18.67
CA VAL A 473 -11.29 14.98 -19.17
C VAL A 473 -10.69 16.14 -19.95
N ALA A 474 -9.36 16.24 -19.91
CA ALA A 474 -8.62 17.04 -20.86
C ALA A 474 -8.23 16.18 -22.07
N VAL A 475 -8.37 16.74 -23.27
CA VAL A 475 -7.94 16.12 -24.53
C VAL A 475 -6.79 16.93 -25.12
N GLY A 476 -5.60 16.33 -25.13
CA GLY A 476 -4.41 16.93 -25.71
C GLY A 476 -4.33 16.64 -27.21
N LEU A 477 -4.22 17.70 -28.01
CA LEU A 477 -3.99 17.63 -29.46
C LEU A 477 -2.53 17.94 -29.73
N TYR A 478 -1.79 16.98 -30.28
CA TYR A 478 -0.35 17.11 -30.51
C TYR A 478 -0.04 17.08 -32.02
N ASP A 479 0.85 17.98 -32.43
CA ASP A 479 1.42 18.02 -33.78
C ASP A 479 2.90 17.60 -33.73
N ARG A 480 3.44 17.12 -34.87
CA ARG A 480 4.88 16.88 -35.01
C ARG A 480 5.62 18.21 -35.05
N ASP A 481 6.73 18.30 -34.33
CA ASP A 481 7.61 19.47 -34.39
C ASP A 481 8.16 19.61 -35.82
N LEU A 482 8.12 20.83 -36.37
CA LEU A 482 8.54 21.10 -37.75
C LEU A 482 10.08 21.03 -37.92
N THR A 483 10.82 21.02 -36.81
CA THR A 483 12.28 21.04 -36.78
C THR A 483 12.90 19.71 -36.31
N ASP A 484 12.10 18.85 -35.67
CA ASP A 484 12.50 17.52 -35.21
C ASP A 484 11.30 16.55 -35.30
N GLU A 485 11.32 15.65 -36.29
CA GLU A 485 10.23 14.71 -36.52
C GLU A 485 10.00 13.73 -35.36
N GLY A 486 10.95 13.59 -34.44
CA GLY A 486 10.86 12.78 -33.23
C GLY A 486 10.19 13.48 -32.04
N ARG A 487 9.94 14.80 -32.13
CA ARG A 487 9.34 15.60 -31.06
C ARG A 487 7.88 15.91 -31.34
N LEU A 488 7.08 15.94 -30.29
CA LEU A 488 5.66 16.32 -30.33
C LEU A 488 5.46 17.63 -29.57
N THR A 489 4.61 18.50 -30.12
CA THR A 489 4.25 19.78 -29.49
C THR A 489 2.75 19.83 -29.23
N LEU A 490 2.37 20.19 -28.01
CA LEU A 490 0.97 20.42 -27.66
C LEU A 490 0.45 21.61 -28.47
N ARG A 491 -0.51 21.37 -29.36
CA ARG A 491 -1.23 22.42 -30.07
C ARG A 491 -2.25 23.09 -29.17
N GLU A 492 -3.08 22.26 -28.52
CA GLU A 492 -4.22 22.71 -27.72
C GLU A 492 -4.64 21.60 -26.76
N ARG A 493 -5.10 21.99 -25.57
CA ARG A 493 -5.74 21.09 -24.61
C ARG A 493 -7.20 21.49 -24.43
N LEU A 494 -8.11 20.57 -24.70
CA LEU A 494 -9.55 20.80 -24.68
C LEU A 494 -10.17 20.17 -23.43
N ASP A 495 -10.90 20.94 -22.63
CA ASP A 495 -11.72 20.41 -21.55
C ASP A 495 -13.06 19.88 -22.08
N VAL A 496 -13.34 18.61 -21.80
CA VAL A 496 -14.49 17.89 -22.31
C VAL A 496 -15.21 17.17 -21.18
N ASP A 497 -16.49 17.49 -21.01
CA ASP A 497 -17.41 16.70 -20.19
C ASP A 497 -18.00 15.55 -21.03
N LEU A 498 -18.01 14.34 -20.48
CA LEU A 498 -18.53 13.11 -21.10
C LEU A 498 -19.78 12.64 -20.34
N PRO A 499 -20.85 12.22 -21.04
CA PRO A 499 -21.01 12.20 -22.49
C PRO A 499 -21.04 13.62 -23.09
N GLN A 500 -20.48 13.77 -24.30
CA GLN A 500 -20.47 15.06 -24.99
C GLN A 500 -21.88 15.43 -25.48
N ALA A 501 -22.16 16.73 -25.54
CA ALA A 501 -23.38 17.24 -26.20
C ALA A 501 -23.33 17.08 -27.74
N GLY A 502 -22.13 16.97 -28.31
CA GLY A 502 -21.88 16.71 -29.73
C GLY A 502 -20.40 16.89 -30.09
N PRO A 503 -19.98 16.48 -31.30
CA PRO A 503 -18.58 16.56 -31.73
C PRO A 503 -18.03 17.99 -31.71
N ARG A 504 -16.76 18.15 -31.34
CA ARG A 504 -16.08 19.44 -31.23
C ARG A 504 -15.15 19.72 -32.41
N PRO A 505 -15.13 20.94 -32.97
CA PRO A 505 -14.18 21.29 -34.02
C PRO A 505 -12.75 21.35 -33.48
N ILE A 506 -11.82 20.67 -34.17
CA ILE A 506 -10.39 20.64 -33.81
C ILE A 506 -9.50 21.17 -34.94
N GLY A 507 -10.10 21.70 -36.01
CA GLY A 507 -9.39 22.26 -37.16
C GLY A 507 -8.70 21.19 -38.02
N LYS A 508 -7.36 21.20 -38.05
CA LYS A 508 -6.58 20.21 -38.80
C LYS A 508 -6.43 18.91 -38.00
N LEU A 509 -6.27 17.80 -38.72
CA LEU A 509 -5.97 16.50 -38.11
C LEU A 509 -4.65 16.61 -37.31
N PRO A 510 -4.66 16.42 -35.99
CA PRO A 510 -3.43 16.36 -35.21
C PRO A 510 -2.65 15.06 -35.53
N ALA A 511 -1.36 15.06 -35.24
CA ALA A 511 -0.54 13.85 -35.33
C ALA A 511 -0.90 12.82 -34.24
N LEU A 512 -1.37 13.30 -33.09
CA LEU A 512 -1.75 12.48 -31.95
C LEU A 512 -2.89 13.15 -31.15
N VAL A 513 -3.91 12.36 -30.80
CA VAL A 513 -4.95 12.72 -29.83
C VAL A 513 -4.72 11.92 -28.56
N VAL A 514 -4.48 12.61 -27.44
CA VAL A 514 -4.40 11.98 -26.11
C VAL A 514 -5.64 12.33 -25.31
N LEU A 515 -6.51 11.34 -25.10
CA LEU A 515 -7.62 11.48 -24.16
C LEU A 515 -7.09 11.37 -22.73
N ASN A 516 -7.74 12.05 -21.78
CA ASN A 516 -7.31 12.13 -20.39
C ASN A 516 -5.88 12.66 -20.22
N ASP A 517 -5.50 13.64 -21.05
CA ASP A 517 -4.24 14.34 -20.92
C ASP A 517 -4.17 15.05 -19.55
N GLY A 518 -3.07 14.92 -18.81
CA GLY A 518 -2.98 15.37 -17.42
C GLY A 518 -3.62 14.45 -16.38
N ASP A 519 -4.11 13.27 -16.77
CA ASP A 519 -4.56 12.19 -15.88
C ASP A 519 -5.68 12.57 -14.88
N LEU A 520 -6.70 13.29 -15.36
CA LEU A 520 -7.78 13.86 -14.52
C LEU A 520 -8.91 12.88 -14.18
N THR A 521 -8.99 11.73 -14.86
CA THR A 521 -10.06 10.74 -14.67
C THR A 521 -9.54 9.33 -14.53
N TYR A 522 -10.39 8.42 -14.03
CA TYR A 522 -10.13 6.98 -14.00
C TYR A 522 -10.85 6.27 -15.16
N ALA A 523 -10.14 6.08 -16.27
CA ALA A 523 -10.65 5.40 -17.46
C ALA A 523 -9.50 4.80 -18.27
N LYS A 524 -9.78 3.74 -19.04
CA LYS A 524 -8.85 3.22 -20.06
C LYS A 524 -8.89 4.13 -21.28
N VAL A 525 -7.73 4.39 -21.87
CA VAL A 525 -7.62 5.15 -23.12
C VAL A 525 -7.28 4.18 -24.26
N ARG A 526 -7.92 4.37 -25.41
CA ARG A 526 -7.54 3.75 -26.68
C ARG A 526 -7.17 4.81 -27.69
N PHE A 527 -6.26 4.47 -28.59
CA PHE A 527 -5.81 5.35 -29.65
C PHE A 527 -6.39 4.92 -30.99
N ASP A 528 -6.73 5.89 -31.83
CA ASP A 528 -6.98 5.64 -33.23
C ASP A 528 -5.68 5.20 -33.95
N ALA A 529 -5.81 4.66 -35.16
CA ALA A 529 -4.68 4.09 -35.90
C ALA A 529 -3.59 5.11 -36.28
N GLU A 530 -3.92 6.41 -36.42
CA GLU A 530 -2.95 7.46 -36.71
C GLU A 530 -2.19 7.83 -35.44
N SER A 531 -2.92 8.10 -34.36
CA SER A 531 -2.37 8.36 -33.04
C SER A 531 -1.43 7.24 -32.58
N PHE A 532 -1.85 5.98 -32.73
CA PHE A 532 -1.01 4.83 -32.35
C PHE A 532 0.27 4.73 -33.17
N ARG A 533 0.23 5.04 -34.47
CA ARG A 533 1.45 5.06 -35.32
C ARG A 533 2.41 6.15 -34.89
N THR A 534 1.90 7.35 -34.63
CA THR A 534 2.70 8.47 -34.11
C THR A 534 3.33 8.12 -32.77
N LEU A 535 2.61 7.45 -31.86
CA LEU A 535 3.15 7.02 -30.58
C LEU A 535 4.29 6.00 -30.74
N ARG A 536 4.14 5.01 -31.63
CA ARG A 536 5.18 4.01 -31.89
C ARG A 536 6.50 4.62 -32.40
N GLU A 537 6.43 5.80 -33.01
CA GLU A 537 7.57 6.51 -33.58
C GLU A 537 8.11 7.63 -32.67
N GLY A 538 7.27 8.22 -31.82
CA GLY A 538 7.58 9.48 -31.12
C GLY A 538 7.07 9.59 -29.68
N LEU A 539 6.76 8.50 -28.97
CA LEU A 539 6.26 8.53 -27.58
C LEU A 539 7.16 9.35 -26.65
N SER A 540 8.48 9.10 -26.66
CA SER A 540 9.46 9.85 -25.85
C SER A 540 9.59 11.33 -26.24
N GLY A 541 9.04 11.72 -27.40
CA GLY A 541 8.98 13.09 -27.87
C GLY A 541 7.84 13.93 -27.27
N LEU A 542 6.92 13.32 -26.53
CA LEU A 542 5.91 14.04 -25.75
C LEU A 542 6.59 14.86 -24.64
N PRO A 543 6.25 16.15 -24.48
CA PRO A 543 6.99 17.04 -23.58
C PRO A 543 6.73 16.73 -22.10
N ASP A 544 5.49 16.37 -21.75
CA ASP A 544 5.03 16.23 -20.38
C ASP A 544 5.12 14.77 -19.89
N PRO A 545 5.79 14.49 -18.75
CA PRO A 545 5.93 13.13 -18.24
C PRO A 545 4.60 12.50 -17.81
N LEU A 546 3.64 13.28 -17.32
CA LEU A 546 2.32 12.78 -16.94
C LEU A 546 1.52 12.36 -18.18
N THR A 547 1.59 13.10 -19.29
CA THR A 547 1.04 12.66 -20.58
C THR A 547 1.69 11.33 -21.03
N ARG A 548 3.02 11.18 -20.88
CA ARG A 548 3.70 9.92 -21.19
C ARG A 548 3.24 8.78 -20.28
N ALA A 549 2.96 9.03 -19.01
CA ALA A 549 2.39 8.03 -18.08
C ALA A 549 1.00 7.55 -18.55
N VAL A 550 0.13 8.47 -18.99
CA VAL A 550 -1.19 8.12 -19.56
C VAL A 550 -1.03 7.20 -20.78
N VAL A 551 -0.09 7.51 -21.67
CA VAL A 551 0.20 6.68 -22.85
C VAL A 551 0.73 5.31 -22.45
N TRP A 552 1.72 5.24 -21.55
CA TRP A 552 2.29 3.96 -21.10
C TRP A 552 1.26 3.06 -20.44
N ASN A 553 0.35 3.63 -19.64
CA ASN A 553 -0.78 2.89 -19.08
C ASN A 553 -1.76 2.40 -20.15
N ALA A 554 -2.08 3.22 -21.14
CA ALA A 554 -2.94 2.81 -22.24
C ALA A 554 -2.35 1.63 -23.03
N LEU A 555 -1.02 1.64 -23.27
CA LEU A 555 -0.30 0.52 -23.90
C LEU A 555 -0.31 -0.73 -23.02
N ARG A 556 -0.02 -0.58 -21.72
CA ARG A 556 -0.05 -1.65 -20.72
C ARG A 556 -1.43 -2.32 -20.67
N ASP A 557 -2.49 -1.52 -20.59
CA ASP A 557 -3.86 -2.02 -20.51
C ASP A 557 -4.28 -2.71 -21.82
N ALA A 558 -3.87 -2.20 -22.98
CA ALA A 558 -4.10 -2.87 -24.26
C ALA A 558 -3.42 -4.25 -24.33
N VAL A 559 -2.22 -4.43 -23.73
CA VAL A 559 -1.60 -5.75 -23.60
C VAL A 559 -2.44 -6.66 -22.69
N ARG A 560 -2.84 -6.16 -21.51
CA ARG A 560 -3.64 -6.94 -20.53
C ARG A 560 -5.03 -7.33 -21.05
N ASP A 561 -5.58 -6.57 -21.99
CA ASP A 561 -6.85 -6.84 -22.64
C ASP A 561 -6.71 -7.73 -23.89
N GLY A 562 -5.48 -8.08 -24.31
CA GLY A 562 -5.22 -8.89 -25.50
C GLY A 562 -5.39 -8.12 -26.83
N GLU A 563 -5.42 -6.79 -26.77
CA GLU A 563 -5.58 -5.91 -27.94
C GLU A 563 -4.23 -5.48 -28.53
N LEU A 564 -3.15 -5.52 -27.74
CA LEU A 564 -1.78 -5.23 -28.16
C LEU A 564 -0.89 -6.46 -27.93
N PRO A 565 -0.20 -6.99 -28.96
CA PRO A 565 0.76 -8.07 -28.78
C PRO A 565 1.84 -7.73 -27.76
N ALA A 566 2.15 -8.67 -26.86
CA ALA A 566 3.09 -8.46 -25.78
C ALA A 566 4.51 -8.11 -26.28
N GLY A 567 4.92 -8.70 -27.41
CA GLY A 567 6.18 -8.35 -28.09
C GLY A 567 6.22 -6.89 -28.57
N THR A 568 5.12 -6.35 -29.09
CA THR A 568 5.05 -4.96 -29.55
C THR A 568 5.29 -3.97 -28.40
N TYR A 569 4.84 -4.30 -27.18
CA TYR A 569 5.14 -3.47 -26.01
C TYR A 569 6.65 -3.41 -25.73
N LEU A 570 7.36 -4.55 -25.83
CA LEU A 570 8.81 -4.59 -25.69
C LEU A 570 9.53 -3.78 -26.78
N ASP A 571 9.03 -3.82 -28.02
CA ASP A 571 9.58 -3.02 -29.12
C ASP A 571 9.43 -1.52 -28.87
N ILE A 572 8.27 -1.09 -28.37
CA ILE A 572 8.02 0.32 -28.01
C ILE A 572 8.92 0.72 -26.81
N ALA A 573 9.04 -0.13 -25.79
CA ALA A 573 9.95 0.12 -24.66
C ALA A 573 11.40 0.27 -25.12
N ARG A 574 11.87 -0.60 -26.02
CA ARG A 574 13.21 -0.56 -26.59
C ARG A 574 13.47 0.71 -27.40
N ALA A 575 12.45 1.21 -28.12
CA ALA A 575 12.55 2.42 -28.92
C ALA A 575 12.59 3.69 -28.06
N HIS A 576 11.84 3.75 -26.95
CA HIS A 576 11.60 5.01 -26.25
C HIS A 576 12.29 5.16 -24.89
N LEU A 577 12.46 4.08 -24.10
CA LEU A 577 13.11 4.19 -22.80
C LEU A 577 14.56 4.70 -22.86
N PRO A 578 15.39 4.41 -23.89
CA PRO A 578 16.71 5.01 -24.01
C PRO A 578 16.73 6.54 -24.04
N HIS A 579 15.59 7.17 -24.36
CA HIS A 579 15.41 8.62 -24.43
C HIS A 579 14.63 9.20 -23.25
N GLU A 580 13.99 8.35 -22.44
CA GLU A 580 13.24 8.80 -21.26
C GLU A 580 14.19 9.32 -20.17
N THR A 581 13.72 10.31 -19.41
CA THR A 581 14.46 10.90 -18.29
C THR A 581 13.70 10.78 -16.97
N ASP A 582 12.39 10.61 -17.01
CA ASP A 582 11.57 10.43 -15.82
C ASP A 582 11.82 9.06 -15.18
N LEU A 583 12.17 9.08 -13.90
CA LEU A 583 12.55 7.89 -13.16
C LEU A 583 11.38 6.93 -12.95
N ALA A 584 10.18 7.44 -12.68
CA ALA A 584 9.00 6.62 -12.43
C ALA A 584 8.55 5.90 -13.71
N LEU A 585 8.60 6.58 -14.86
CA LEU A 585 8.31 5.97 -16.15
C LEU A 585 9.28 4.84 -16.50
N VAL A 586 10.59 5.07 -16.37
CA VAL A 586 11.58 4.03 -16.70
C VAL A 586 11.43 2.82 -15.78
N ASP A 587 11.26 3.03 -14.47
CA ASP A 587 11.13 1.94 -13.51
C ASP A 587 9.81 1.16 -13.72
N GLY A 588 8.69 1.87 -13.85
CA GLY A 588 7.37 1.26 -14.03
C GLY A 588 7.25 0.44 -15.32
N VAL A 589 7.76 0.97 -16.45
CA VAL A 589 7.74 0.27 -17.74
C VAL A 589 8.65 -0.96 -17.70
N LEU A 590 9.87 -0.85 -17.14
CA LEU A 590 10.77 -1.99 -16.99
C LEU A 590 10.21 -3.07 -16.06
N ALA A 591 9.58 -2.68 -14.95
CA ALA A 591 8.97 -3.61 -14.01
C ALA A 591 7.81 -4.40 -14.66
N PHE A 592 6.92 -3.74 -15.40
CA PHE A 592 5.86 -4.42 -16.14
C PHE A 592 6.43 -5.31 -17.26
N ALA A 593 7.42 -4.82 -18.00
CA ALA A 593 8.04 -5.56 -19.09
C ALA A 593 8.76 -6.84 -18.62
N ALA A 594 9.46 -6.79 -17.48
CA ALA A 594 10.12 -7.96 -16.91
C ALA A 594 9.10 -8.91 -16.26
N GLY A 595 8.33 -8.42 -15.28
CA GLY A 595 7.53 -9.30 -14.41
C GLY A 595 6.20 -9.77 -15.00
N GLN A 596 5.61 -9.02 -15.94
CA GLN A 596 4.36 -9.43 -16.60
C GLN A 596 4.62 -9.90 -18.03
N VAL A 597 5.29 -9.07 -18.84
CA VAL A 597 5.48 -9.39 -20.26
C VAL A 597 6.41 -10.59 -20.43
N ALA A 598 7.65 -10.51 -19.95
CA ALA A 598 8.64 -11.58 -20.14
C ALA A 598 8.32 -12.85 -19.32
N ASP A 599 7.85 -12.71 -18.08
CA ASP A 599 7.63 -13.86 -17.19
C ASP A 599 6.25 -14.53 -17.35
N ARG A 600 5.23 -13.81 -17.85
CA ARG A 600 3.84 -14.34 -17.89
C ARG A 600 3.19 -14.27 -19.28
N TYR A 601 3.36 -13.21 -20.05
CA TYR A 601 2.56 -12.99 -21.26
C TYR A 601 3.19 -13.49 -22.56
N VAL A 602 4.52 -13.50 -22.67
CA VAL A 602 5.16 -14.17 -23.81
C VAL A 602 5.17 -15.69 -23.62
N ASP A 603 5.20 -16.42 -24.73
CA ASP A 603 5.43 -17.86 -24.71
C ASP A 603 6.79 -18.20 -24.05
N PRO A 604 6.90 -19.28 -23.26
CA PRO A 604 8.15 -19.67 -22.62
C PRO A 604 9.36 -19.75 -23.58
N GLY A 605 9.17 -20.15 -24.84
CA GLY A 605 10.23 -20.19 -25.85
C GLY A 605 10.73 -18.81 -26.30
N ARG A 606 9.93 -17.75 -26.11
CA ARG A 606 10.28 -16.36 -26.45
C ARG A 606 10.83 -15.57 -25.27
N ARG A 607 10.69 -16.08 -24.04
CA ARG A 607 11.22 -15.43 -22.83
C ARG A 607 12.73 -15.10 -22.92
N PRO A 608 13.62 -15.98 -23.42
CA PRO A 608 15.04 -15.62 -23.55
C PRO A 608 15.28 -14.39 -24.44
N ALA A 609 14.52 -14.25 -25.53
CA ALA A 609 14.62 -13.08 -26.40
C ALA A 609 14.12 -11.81 -25.70
N ALA A 610 13.00 -11.91 -24.98
CA ALA A 610 12.48 -10.79 -24.18
C ALA A 610 13.49 -10.31 -23.12
N LEU A 611 14.11 -11.25 -22.38
CA LEU A 611 15.17 -10.92 -21.41
C LEU A 611 16.39 -10.30 -22.07
N SER A 612 16.77 -10.75 -23.28
CA SER A 612 17.86 -10.15 -24.05
C SER A 612 17.56 -8.69 -24.40
N THR A 613 16.35 -8.40 -24.86
CA THR A 613 15.91 -7.02 -25.17
C THR A 613 16.00 -6.12 -23.93
N LEU A 614 15.48 -6.58 -22.78
CA LEU A 614 15.52 -5.80 -21.53
C LEU A 614 16.95 -5.61 -21.01
N THR A 615 17.77 -6.66 -21.12
CA THR A 615 19.20 -6.65 -20.83
C THR A 615 19.94 -5.59 -21.63
N GLU A 616 19.71 -5.53 -22.95
CA GLU A 616 20.35 -4.58 -23.85
C GLU A 616 19.88 -3.15 -23.59
N LEU A 617 18.59 -2.97 -23.32
CA LEU A 617 18.00 -1.69 -22.96
C LEU A 617 18.66 -1.14 -21.68
N CYS A 618 18.75 -1.96 -20.63
CA CYS A 618 19.40 -1.56 -19.38
C CYS A 618 20.90 -1.26 -19.59
N ARG A 619 21.60 -2.03 -20.43
CA ARG A 619 23.00 -1.73 -20.81
C ARG A 619 23.12 -0.37 -21.49
N ASP A 620 22.21 -0.04 -22.40
CA ASP A 620 22.23 1.25 -23.11
C ASP A 620 21.96 2.42 -22.14
N LEU A 621 21.05 2.26 -21.18
CA LEU A 621 20.81 3.26 -20.12
C LEU A 621 22.02 3.43 -19.19
N ILE A 622 22.66 2.33 -18.77
CA ILE A 622 23.89 2.37 -17.97
C ILE A 622 24.97 3.15 -18.73
N ARG A 623 25.18 2.86 -20.02
CA ARG A 623 26.17 3.56 -20.85
C ARG A 623 25.86 5.05 -21.02
N ARG A 624 24.59 5.39 -21.23
CA ARG A 624 24.13 6.79 -21.36
C ARG A 624 24.41 7.61 -20.09
N THR A 625 24.54 6.96 -18.94
CA THR A 625 24.70 7.59 -17.62
C THR A 625 26.09 7.31 -17.01
N GLU A 626 27.08 6.92 -17.84
CA GLU A 626 28.45 6.59 -17.39
C GLU A 626 29.28 7.82 -16.97
N ASP A 627 28.92 9.01 -17.45
CA ASP A 627 29.56 10.28 -17.07
C ASP A 627 29.11 10.81 -15.70
N GLY A 628 28.17 10.12 -15.05
CA GLY A 628 27.60 10.49 -13.76
C GLY A 628 26.31 11.30 -13.87
N ASP A 629 25.86 11.63 -15.09
CA ASP A 629 24.58 12.29 -15.28
C ASP A 629 23.41 11.33 -14.98
N HIS A 630 22.35 11.85 -14.37
CA HIS A 630 21.13 11.10 -14.00
C HIS A 630 21.39 9.82 -13.17
N PRO A 631 21.99 9.92 -11.97
CA PRO A 631 22.33 8.75 -11.14
C PRO A 631 21.13 7.87 -10.79
N GLY A 632 19.93 8.45 -10.70
CA GLY A 632 18.68 7.70 -10.49
C GLY A 632 18.35 6.75 -11.66
N LEU A 633 18.48 7.20 -12.90
CA LEU A 633 18.27 6.37 -14.09
C LEU A 633 19.29 5.23 -14.14
N ARG A 634 20.55 5.54 -13.82
CA ARG A 634 21.61 4.56 -13.73
C ARG A 634 21.29 3.47 -12.71
N LEU A 635 20.84 3.85 -11.52
CA LEU A 635 20.48 2.91 -10.46
C LEU A 635 19.30 2.00 -10.88
N ILE A 636 18.27 2.56 -11.49
CA ILE A 636 17.13 1.78 -12.05
C ILE A 636 17.65 0.79 -13.09
N ALA A 637 18.46 1.26 -14.05
CA ALA A 637 19.01 0.42 -15.10
C ALA A 637 19.90 -0.71 -14.55
N VAL A 638 20.71 -0.45 -13.51
CA VAL A 638 21.50 -1.47 -12.82
C VAL A 638 20.60 -2.50 -12.14
N ARG A 639 19.60 -2.07 -11.37
CA ARG A 639 18.66 -2.98 -10.67
C ARG A 639 17.95 -3.91 -11.66
N HIS A 640 17.43 -3.37 -12.76
CA HIS A 640 16.77 -4.16 -13.81
C HIS A 640 17.74 -5.00 -14.64
N ARG A 641 18.97 -4.53 -14.87
CA ARG A 641 20.03 -5.32 -15.51
C ARG A 641 20.35 -6.57 -14.71
N ILE A 642 20.40 -6.46 -13.38
CA ILE A 642 20.60 -7.60 -12.47
C ILE A 642 19.40 -8.54 -12.58
N ALA A 643 18.17 -8.02 -12.41
CA ALA A 643 16.96 -8.85 -12.41
C ALA A 643 16.79 -9.66 -13.72
N THR A 644 17.15 -9.09 -14.86
CA THR A 644 16.96 -9.68 -16.19
C THR A 644 18.18 -10.42 -16.74
N ALA A 645 19.28 -10.52 -15.97
CA ALA A 645 20.51 -11.14 -16.44
C ALA A 645 20.29 -12.63 -16.76
N ALA A 646 20.45 -13.04 -18.03
CA ALA A 646 20.34 -14.43 -18.45
C ALA A 646 21.64 -15.24 -18.24
N HIS A 647 22.78 -14.55 -18.13
CA HIS A 647 24.10 -15.13 -17.92
C HIS A 647 24.79 -14.48 -16.73
N PRO A 648 25.57 -15.24 -15.94
CA PRO A 648 26.13 -14.75 -14.70
C PRO A 648 27.33 -13.80 -14.90
N ASP A 649 28.06 -13.90 -16.01
CA ASP A 649 29.40 -13.33 -16.16
C ASP A 649 29.49 -11.84 -15.80
N THR A 650 28.56 -11.02 -16.30
CA THR A 650 28.56 -9.56 -16.06
C THR A 650 28.31 -9.23 -14.60
N ILE A 651 27.28 -9.82 -13.99
CA ILE A 651 26.89 -9.49 -12.61
C ILE A 651 27.84 -10.16 -11.60
N ALA A 652 28.41 -11.32 -11.92
CA ALA A 652 29.46 -11.95 -11.15
C ALA A 652 30.74 -11.09 -11.13
N ALA A 653 31.11 -10.53 -12.28
CA ALA A 653 32.21 -9.56 -12.35
C ALA A 653 31.93 -8.32 -11.49
N TRP A 654 30.72 -7.76 -11.54
CA TRP A 654 30.36 -6.61 -10.69
C TRP A 654 30.48 -6.93 -9.20
N LEU A 655 30.04 -8.11 -8.76
CA LEU A 655 30.15 -8.53 -7.37
C LEU A 655 31.62 -8.73 -6.95
N ALA A 656 32.43 -9.34 -7.81
CA ALA A 656 33.85 -9.60 -7.57
C ALA A 656 34.68 -8.31 -7.52
N ASP A 657 34.41 -7.38 -8.44
CA ASP A 657 35.05 -6.07 -8.51
C ASP A 657 34.53 -5.12 -7.41
N GLY A 658 33.39 -5.44 -6.80
CA GLY A 658 32.74 -4.63 -5.77
C GLY A 658 32.09 -3.35 -6.30
N THR A 659 31.93 -3.21 -7.62
CA THR A 659 31.38 -2.02 -8.27
C THR A 659 30.71 -2.37 -9.60
N VAL A 660 29.75 -1.55 -10.02
CA VAL A 660 29.35 -1.50 -11.44
C VAL A 660 30.38 -0.64 -12.18
N PRO A 661 30.81 -0.98 -13.42
CA PRO A 661 31.78 -0.18 -14.18
C PRO A 661 31.35 1.28 -14.30
N GLY A 662 32.16 2.22 -13.78
CA GLY A 662 31.86 3.65 -13.76
C GLY A 662 30.82 4.07 -12.70
N GLY A 663 30.46 3.18 -11.76
CA GLY A 663 29.59 3.46 -10.62
C GLY A 663 30.34 3.55 -9.29
N PRO A 664 29.65 3.89 -8.20
CA PRO A 664 30.18 3.78 -6.85
C PRO A 664 30.32 2.30 -6.42
N GLU A 665 30.96 2.08 -5.27
CA GLU A 665 30.97 0.77 -4.62
C GLU A 665 29.56 0.21 -4.44
N LEU A 666 29.41 -1.11 -4.59
CA LEU A 666 28.13 -1.78 -4.42
C LEU A 666 27.64 -1.68 -2.98
N ASP A 667 26.50 -1.03 -2.79
CA ASP A 667 25.78 -1.04 -1.51
C ASP A 667 25.19 -2.43 -1.20
N PRO A 668 24.78 -2.69 0.06
CA PRO A 668 24.26 -3.99 0.47
C PRO A 668 23.05 -4.45 -0.36
N GLU A 669 22.19 -3.54 -0.82
CA GLU A 669 21.01 -3.91 -1.60
C GLU A 669 21.42 -4.50 -2.97
N LEU A 670 22.34 -3.84 -3.67
CA LEU A 670 22.82 -4.33 -4.96
C LEU A 670 23.59 -5.65 -4.81
N ARG A 671 24.36 -5.82 -3.74
CA ARG A 671 25.08 -7.08 -3.46
C ARG A 671 24.10 -8.24 -3.28
N TRP A 672 23.06 -8.07 -2.46
CA TRP A 672 22.03 -9.09 -2.27
C TRP A 672 21.20 -9.38 -3.53
N ARG A 673 20.89 -8.36 -4.33
CA ARG A 673 20.22 -8.55 -5.64
C ARG A 673 21.08 -9.37 -6.59
N ILE A 674 22.38 -9.06 -6.69
CA ILE A 674 23.31 -9.81 -7.53
C ILE A 674 23.41 -11.25 -7.05
N LEU A 675 23.65 -11.48 -5.75
CA LEU A 675 23.73 -12.83 -5.18
C LEU A 675 22.45 -13.62 -5.39
N THR A 676 21.28 -12.99 -5.22
CA THR A 676 19.99 -13.64 -5.49
C THR A 676 19.95 -14.10 -6.96
N ARG A 677 20.28 -13.21 -7.91
CA ARG A 677 20.27 -13.60 -9.33
C ARG A 677 21.31 -14.67 -9.66
N LEU A 678 22.51 -14.60 -9.07
CA LEU A 678 23.52 -15.64 -9.22
C LEU A 678 23.03 -16.99 -8.66
N ALA A 679 22.29 -16.99 -7.54
CA ALA A 679 21.66 -18.19 -7.00
C ALA A 679 20.62 -18.76 -7.97
N VAL A 680 19.76 -17.90 -8.53
CA VAL A 680 18.79 -18.31 -9.57
C VAL A 680 19.48 -19.01 -10.74
N LEU A 681 20.62 -18.46 -11.19
CA LEU A 681 21.41 -18.95 -12.32
C LEU A 681 22.36 -20.11 -11.98
N GLY A 682 22.42 -20.56 -10.71
CA GLY A 682 23.35 -21.60 -10.28
C GLY A 682 24.82 -21.22 -10.30
N ALA A 683 25.11 -19.93 -10.18
CA ALA A 683 26.45 -19.34 -10.24
C ALA A 683 26.96 -18.85 -8.87
N THR A 684 26.37 -19.32 -7.78
CA THR A 684 26.81 -19.09 -6.39
C THR A 684 26.38 -20.26 -5.51
N ASP A 685 26.86 -20.30 -4.27
CA ASP A 685 26.58 -21.36 -3.29
C ASP A 685 26.27 -20.81 -1.89
N GLU A 686 25.98 -21.71 -0.93
CA GLU A 686 25.74 -21.36 0.47
C GLU A 686 26.95 -20.67 1.11
N ALA A 687 28.18 -21.01 0.72
CA ALA A 687 29.37 -20.40 1.32
C ALA A 687 29.46 -18.90 0.97
N ALA A 688 29.17 -18.53 -0.27
CA ALA A 688 29.07 -17.14 -0.69
C ALA A 688 27.92 -16.39 -0.01
N ILE A 689 26.76 -17.04 0.14
CA ILE A 689 25.59 -16.45 0.84
C ILE A 689 25.92 -16.21 2.32
N ALA A 690 26.52 -17.18 3.00
CA ALA A 690 26.92 -17.06 4.39
C ALA A 690 28.02 -15.99 4.58
N ALA A 691 28.95 -15.87 3.64
CA ALA A 691 29.99 -14.83 3.67
C ALA A 691 29.38 -13.42 3.52
N GLU A 692 28.38 -13.24 2.65
CA GLU A 692 27.70 -11.95 2.54
C GLU A 692 26.84 -11.67 3.78
N PHE A 693 26.16 -12.67 4.34
CA PHE A 693 25.40 -12.49 5.58
C PHE A 693 26.31 -12.10 6.76
N ALA A 694 27.51 -12.66 6.84
CA ALA A 694 28.50 -12.22 7.82
C ALA A 694 28.97 -10.77 7.60
N ARG A 695 28.91 -10.26 6.36
CA ARG A 695 29.22 -8.87 6.02
C ARG A 695 28.06 -7.93 6.34
N ASP A 696 26.83 -8.38 6.16
CA ASP A 696 25.58 -7.66 6.45
C ASP A 696 24.70 -8.45 7.42
N PRO A 697 25.00 -8.43 8.74
CA PRO A 697 24.25 -9.18 9.75
C PRO A 697 22.92 -8.52 10.15
N SER A 698 22.41 -7.62 9.30
CA SER A 698 21.18 -6.88 9.56
C SER A 698 19.92 -7.68 9.24
N ALA A 699 18.75 -7.15 9.63
CA ALA A 699 17.45 -7.72 9.27
C ALA A 699 17.28 -7.89 7.75
N THR A 700 17.59 -6.85 6.97
CA THR A 700 17.52 -6.95 5.49
C THR A 700 18.56 -7.92 4.94
N GLY A 701 19.71 -8.09 5.61
CA GLY A 701 20.70 -9.10 5.27
C GLY A 701 20.21 -10.52 5.54
N GLN A 702 19.46 -10.72 6.61
CA GLN A 702 18.78 -11.99 6.91
C GLN A 702 17.73 -12.33 5.86
N GLU A 703 16.92 -11.36 5.44
CA GLU A 703 16.00 -11.51 4.31
C GLU A 703 16.73 -11.82 3.00
N GLY A 704 17.82 -11.09 2.72
CA GLY A 704 18.68 -11.32 1.56
C GLY A 704 19.22 -12.76 1.52
N ALA A 705 19.72 -13.25 2.65
CA ALA A 705 20.21 -14.61 2.79
C ALA A 705 19.09 -15.66 2.63
N ALA A 706 17.92 -15.44 3.25
CA ALA A 706 16.76 -16.33 3.12
C ALA A 706 16.30 -16.42 1.64
N ARG A 707 16.22 -15.28 0.95
CA ARG A 707 15.89 -15.22 -0.49
C ARG A 707 16.91 -15.96 -1.34
N CYS A 708 18.21 -15.74 -1.11
CA CYS A 708 19.27 -16.41 -1.87
C CYS A 708 19.25 -17.92 -1.66
N ARG A 709 19.08 -18.38 -0.41
CA ARG A 709 18.99 -19.82 -0.08
C ARG A 709 17.82 -20.49 -0.76
N ALA A 710 16.66 -19.85 -0.77
CA ALA A 710 15.48 -20.36 -1.46
C ALA A 710 15.64 -20.34 -3.00
N ALA A 711 16.52 -19.48 -3.53
CA ALA A 711 16.81 -19.34 -4.95
C ALA A 711 17.85 -20.33 -5.50
N LEU A 712 18.59 -21.06 -4.65
CA LEU A 712 19.55 -22.08 -5.11
C LEU A 712 18.85 -23.16 -5.98
N PRO A 713 19.44 -23.59 -7.10
CA PRO A 713 18.79 -24.41 -8.11
C PRO A 713 18.93 -25.92 -7.84
N ASP A 714 18.83 -26.34 -6.57
CA ASP A 714 18.88 -27.75 -6.18
C ASP A 714 17.66 -28.17 -5.37
N ALA A 715 17.33 -29.46 -5.44
CA ALA A 715 16.10 -30.00 -4.86
C ALA A 715 16.06 -29.90 -3.32
N GLU A 716 17.22 -29.96 -2.67
CA GLU A 716 17.31 -29.90 -1.21
C GLU A 716 17.00 -28.47 -0.72
N ALA A 717 17.56 -27.46 -1.38
CA ALA A 717 17.24 -26.06 -1.12
C ALA A 717 15.75 -25.75 -1.29
N LYS A 718 15.11 -26.28 -2.35
CA LYS A 718 13.67 -26.13 -2.54
C LYS A 718 12.86 -26.83 -1.45
N SER A 719 13.22 -28.05 -1.06
CA SER A 719 12.52 -28.75 0.03
C SER A 719 12.59 -27.96 1.34
N ARG A 720 13.80 -27.50 1.73
CA ARG A 720 13.99 -26.72 2.97
C ARG A 720 13.21 -25.41 2.95
N ALA A 721 13.24 -24.66 1.85
CA ALA A 721 12.50 -23.42 1.72
C ALA A 721 10.99 -23.64 1.81
N TRP A 722 10.49 -24.72 1.20
CA TRP A 722 9.09 -25.09 1.25
C TRP A 722 8.64 -25.50 2.66
N GLU A 723 9.43 -26.35 3.33
CA GLU A 723 9.19 -26.76 4.72
C GLU A 723 9.13 -25.55 5.66
N ALA A 724 10.08 -24.62 5.53
CA ALA A 724 10.12 -23.41 6.35
C ALA A 724 8.88 -22.51 6.15
N MET A 725 8.35 -22.43 4.93
CA MET A 725 7.15 -21.64 4.64
C MET A 725 5.86 -22.31 5.14
N PHE A 726 5.68 -23.62 4.89
CA PHE A 726 4.37 -24.26 5.01
C PHE A 726 4.25 -25.21 6.21
N ALA A 727 5.34 -25.83 6.65
CA ALA A 727 5.33 -26.82 7.72
C ALA A 727 5.61 -26.24 9.12
N THR A 728 6.32 -25.11 9.20
CA THR A 728 6.69 -24.43 10.45
C THR A 728 6.05 -23.05 10.58
N ASP A 729 6.05 -22.49 11.79
CA ASP A 729 5.45 -21.18 12.10
C ASP A 729 6.50 -20.12 12.51
N ASP A 730 7.79 -20.47 12.38
CA ASP A 730 8.92 -19.70 12.92
C ASP A 730 9.30 -18.45 12.09
N LEU A 731 8.99 -18.45 10.79
CA LEU A 731 9.33 -17.32 9.92
C LEU A 731 8.41 -16.14 10.19
N SER A 732 8.95 -14.94 10.41
CA SER A 732 8.15 -13.72 10.32
C SER A 732 7.51 -13.55 8.94
N ASN A 733 6.55 -12.63 8.84
CA ASN A 733 5.95 -12.22 7.56
C ASN A 733 7.01 -11.79 6.52
N TYR A 734 8.08 -11.10 6.93
CA TYR A 734 9.15 -10.64 6.04
C TYR A 734 10.05 -11.81 5.59
N LEU A 735 10.44 -12.70 6.50
CA LEU A 735 11.24 -13.87 6.15
C LEU A 735 10.46 -14.89 5.30
N PHE A 736 9.17 -15.07 5.56
CA PHE A 736 8.28 -15.85 4.70
C PHE A 736 8.26 -15.27 3.28
N THR A 737 8.06 -13.96 3.17
CA THR A 737 8.03 -13.25 1.89
C THR A 737 9.35 -13.37 1.14
N ALA A 738 10.48 -13.15 1.80
CA ALA A 738 11.81 -13.28 1.21
C ALA A 738 12.07 -14.71 0.71
N THR A 739 11.68 -15.72 1.49
CA THR A 739 11.78 -17.14 1.11
C THR A 739 10.91 -17.44 -0.11
N ALA A 740 9.66 -16.97 -0.13
CA ALA A 740 8.74 -17.16 -1.26
C ALA A 740 9.25 -16.52 -2.55
N GLN A 741 9.81 -15.30 -2.47
CA GLN A 741 10.42 -14.59 -3.59
C GLN A 741 11.62 -15.35 -4.18
N GLY A 742 12.42 -16.03 -3.35
CA GLY A 742 13.51 -16.87 -3.82
C GLY A 742 13.05 -18.21 -4.41
N PHE A 743 11.94 -18.76 -3.91
CA PHE A 743 11.47 -20.09 -4.27
C PHE A 743 11.00 -20.20 -5.73
N TRP A 744 10.07 -19.33 -6.16
CA TRP A 744 9.46 -19.40 -7.49
C TRP A 744 10.28 -18.64 -8.54
N GLN A 745 11.08 -19.37 -9.31
CA GLN A 745 11.95 -18.81 -10.34
C GLN A 745 11.62 -19.41 -11.71
N PRO A 746 11.27 -18.61 -12.74
CA PRO A 746 10.93 -19.12 -14.06
C PRO A 746 12.07 -19.94 -14.71
N GLU A 747 13.33 -19.60 -14.44
CA GLU A 747 14.51 -20.36 -14.90
C GLU A 747 14.57 -21.78 -14.31
N GLN A 748 13.88 -22.02 -13.20
CA GLN A 748 13.89 -23.27 -12.45
C GLN A 748 12.54 -23.98 -12.52
N ALA A 749 11.71 -23.67 -13.53
CA ALA A 749 10.35 -24.19 -13.67
C ALA A 749 10.26 -25.73 -13.60
N ASP A 750 11.25 -26.46 -14.14
CA ASP A 750 11.29 -27.93 -14.04
C ASP A 750 11.50 -28.41 -12.60
N LEU A 751 12.32 -27.72 -11.81
CA LEU A 751 12.65 -28.07 -10.42
C LEU A 751 11.46 -27.83 -9.48
N VAL A 752 10.65 -26.81 -9.75
CA VAL A 752 9.53 -26.40 -8.89
C VAL A 752 8.16 -26.92 -9.38
N ARG A 753 8.11 -27.62 -10.52
CA ARG A 753 6.87 -28.12 -11.14
C ARG A 753 6.02 -28.95 -10.17
N ASP A 754 6.65 -29.85 -9.41
CA ASP A 754 5.94 -30.77 -8.50
C ASP A 754 5.35 -30.08 -7.26
N TYR A 755 5.71 -28.81 -7.01
CA TYR A 755 5.17 -28.01 -5.91
C TYR A 755 3.89 -27.27 -6.28
N VAL A 756 3.61 -27.07 -7.58
CA VAL A 756 2.38 -26.41 -8.05
C VAL A 756 1.11 -27.10 -7.52
N PRO A 757 0.93 -28.44 -7.63
CA PRO A 757 -0.24 -29.09 -7.05
C PRO A 757 -0.27 -29.09 -5.52
N ARG A 758 0.91 -29.04 -4.86
CA ARG A 758 1.02 -29.02 -3.40
C ARG A 758 0.62 -27.67 -2.81
N TYR A 759 0.93 -26.58 -3.51
CA TYR A 759 0.70 -25.21 -3.06
C TYR A 759 -0.69 -24.98 -2.51
N TYR A 760 -1.73 -25.40 -3.23
CA TYR A 760 -3.10 -25.08 -2.87
C TYR A 760 -3.51 -25.64 -1.50
N ALA A 761 -3.22 -26.92 -1.24
CA ALA A 761 -3.53 -27.54 0.03
C ALA A 761 -2.71 -26.93 1.19
N GLU A 762 -1.43 -26.69 0.95
CA GLU A 762 -0.51 -26.21 1.99
C GLU A 762 -0.71 -24.71 2.29
N ALA A 763 -1.07 -23.90 1.29
CA ALA A 763 -1.45 -22.50 1.45
C ALA A 763 -2.71 -22.34 2.30
N VAL A 764 -3.73 -23.17 2.08
CA VAL A 764 -4.95 -23.20 2.89
C VAL A 764 -4.61 -23.54 4.35
N ALA A 765 -3.78 -24.55 4.56
CA ALA A 765 -3.39 -24.99 5.90
C ALA A 765 -2.59 -23.91 6.66
N VAL A 766 -1.58 -23.29 6.02
CA VAL A 766 -0.77 -22.25 6.68
C VAL A 766 -1.58 -20.99 6.96
N ALA A 767 -2.45 -20.57 6.04
CA ALA A 767 -3.32 -19.41 6.23
C ALA A 767 -4.28 -19.60 7.42
N ALA A 768 -4.90 -20.77 7.53
CA ALA A 768 -5.79 -21.09 8.65
C ALA A 768 -5.05 -21.10 10.00
N ARG A 769 -3.80 -21.57 10.01
CA ARG A 769 -2.99 -21.70 11.22
C ARG A 769 -2.37 -20.36 11.66
N ARG A 770 -1.88 -19.56 10.72
CA ARG A 770 -1.07 -18.36 10.97
C ARG A 770 -1.80 -17.03 10.75
N GLY A 771 -3.04 -17.06 10.29
CA GLY A 771 -3.92 -15.89 10.22
C GLY A 771 -3.78 -15.03 8.96
N PRO A 772 -4.46 -13.87 8.93
CA PRO A 772 -4.62 -13.03 7.74
C PRO A 772 -3.31 -12.49 7.15
N ALA A 773 -2.36 -12.02 7.96
CA ALA A 773 -1.09 -11.50 7.46
C ALA A 773 -0.31 -12.54 6.63
N ILE A 774 -0.20 -13.78 7.12
CA ILE A 774 0.46 -14.87 6.39
C ILE A 774 -0.39 -15.36 5.22
N ALA A 775 -1.72 -15.31 5.32
CA ALA A 775 -2.62 -15.61 4.20
C ALA A 775 -2.42 -14.64 3.02
N ASP A 776 -2.25 -13.35 3.29
CA ASP A 776 -1.89 -12.35 2.27
C ASP A 776 -0.53 -12.68 1.64
N ALA A 777 0.50 -12.90 2.47
CA ALA A 777 1.83 -13.21 2.00
C ALA A 777 1.89 -14.50 1.15
N ALA A 778 1.20 -15.57 1.59
CA ALA A 778 1.12 -16.84 0.87
C ALA A 778 0.36 -16.72 -0.46
N GLY A 779 -0.74 -15.94 -0.49
CA GLY A 779 -1.50 -15.69 -1.71
C GLY A 779 -0.79 -14.73 -2.69
N ARG A 780 0.02 -13.81 -2.19
CA ARG A 780 0.71 -12.80 -3.00
C ARG A 780 2.05 -13.28 -3.52
N TRP A 781 2.90 -13.80 -2.65
CA TRP A 781 4.32 -14.08 -2.94
C TRP A 781 4.60 -15.56 -3.18
N ALA A 782 3.84 -16.45 -2.54
CA ALA A 782 4.02 -17.89 -2.71
C ALA A 782 3.09 -18.51 -3.78
N PHE A 783 2.26 -17.72 -4.46
CA PHE A 783 1.46 -18.22 -5.59
C PHE A 783 2.34 -18.55 -6.81
N PRO A 784 2.16 -19.71 -7.47
CA PRO A 784 2.96 -20.11 -8.64
C PRO A 784 2.58 -19.34 -9.91
N GLY A 785 2.76 -18.01 -9.91
CA GLY A 785 2.27 -17.12 -10.97
C GLY A 785 2.93 -17.29 -12.33
N HIS A 786 4.17 -17.80 -12.37
CA HIS A 786 4.92 -18.07 -13.61
C HIS A 786 4.47 -19.37 -14.31
N ALA A 787 3.84 -20.30 -13.58
CA ALA A 787 3.30 -21.55 -14.12
C ALA A 787 1.96 -21.27 -14.82
N VAL A 788 2.03 -20.58 -15.96
CA VAL A 788 0.86 -20.19 -16.75
C VAL A 788 0.45 -21.35 -17.67
N ASP A 789 -0.44 -22.20 -17.15
CA ASP A 789 -1.05 -23.31 -17.86
C ASP A 789 -2.46 -23.64 -17.31
N GLU A 790 -3.22 -24.41 -18.08
CA GLU A 790 -4.60 -24.83 -17.74
C GLU A 790 -4.67 -25.75 -16.51
N THR A 791 -3.60 -26.49 -16.20
CA THR A 791 -3.58 -27.39 -15.04
C THR A 791 -3.52 -26.59 -13.75
N ASN A 792 -2.62 -25.61 -13.68
CA ASN A 792 -2.52 -24.70 -12.54
C ASN A 792 -3.84 -23.94 -12.31
N LEU A 793 -4.43 -23.40 -13.39
CA LEU A 793 -5.72 -22.71 -13.31
C LEU A 793 -6.85 -23.62 -12.79
N ARG A 794 -6.91 -24.87 -13.26
CA ARG A 794 -7.89 -25.86 -12.79
C ARG A 794 -7.72 -26.17 -11.30
N LEU A 795 -6.49 -26.45 -10.86
CA LEU A 795 -6.19 -26.78 -9.46
C LEU A 795 -6.60 -25.65 -8.50
N GLY A 796 -6.35 -24.39 -8.88
CA GLY A 796 -6.77 -23.27 -8.04
C GLY A 796 -8.27 -23.06 -7.99
N ARG A 797 -8.98 -23.31 -9.10
CA ARG A 797 -10.46 -23.28 -9.11
C ARG A 797 -11.05 -24.38 -8.23
N GLU A 798 -10.50 -25.59 -8.28
CA GLU A 798 -10.86 -26.71 -7.40
C GLU A 798 -10.61 -26.33 -5.92
N CYS A 799 -9.46 -25.73 -5.61
CA CYS A 799 -9.15 -25.24 -4.26
C CYS A 799 -10.18 -24.21 -3.75
N LEU A 800 -10.58 -23.24 -4.58
CA LEU A 800 -11.57 -22.23 -4.20
C LEU A 800 -12.96 -22.83 -3.95
N ALA A 801 -13.33 -23.87 -4.69
CA ALA A 801 -14.61 -24.55 -4.55
C ALA A 801 -14.64 -25.45 -3.31
N ASP A 802 -13.59 -26.24 -3.09
CA ASP A 802 -13.67 -27.41 -2.21
C ASP A 802 -12.88 -27.25 -0.89
N ALA A 803 -11.81 -26.45 -0.86
CA ALA A 803 -10.86 -26.43 0.27
C ALA A 803 -11.20 -25.42 1.37
N GLY A 804 -12.20 -24.55 1.17
CA GLY A 804 -12.65 -23.59 2.19
C GLY A 804 -11.58 -22.62 2.72
N PRO A 805 -10.74 -21.96 1.89
CA PRO A 805 -9.77 -20.97 2.37
C PRO A 805 -10.42 -19.85 3.18
N ILE A 806 -9.71 -19.36 4.20
CA ILE A 806 -10.12 -18.17 4.97
C ILE A 806 -10.25 -16.94 4.05
N PRO A 807 -11.06 -15.92 4.40
CA PRO A 807 -11.38 -14.80 3.51
C PRO A 807 -10.17 -14.12 2.85
N ALA A 808 -9.11 -13.83 3.63
CA ALA A 808 -7.87 -13.21 3.14
C ALA A 808 -7.22 -14.03 2.00
N LEU A 809 -7.01 -15.34 2.22
CA LEU A 809 -6.43 -16.21 1.20
C LEU A 809 -7.38 -16.39 0.01
N ARG A 810 -8.68 -16.58 0.27
CA ARG A 810 -9.70 -16.77 -0.76
C ARG A 810 -9.69 -15.62 -1.78
N ARG A 811 -9.66 -14.37 -1.30
CA ARG A 811 -9.56 -13.19 -2.18
C ARG A 811 -8.31 -13.25 -3.04
N LYS A 812 -7.13 -13.44 -2.43
CA LYS A 812 -5.87 -13.47 -3.18
C LYS A 812 -5.82 -14.57 -4.23
N LEU A 813 -6.29 -15.77 -3.90
CA LEU A 813 -6.35 -16.87 -4.87
C LEU A 813 -7.30 -16.55 -6.02
N ALA A 814 -8.47 -15.97 -5.75
CA ALA A 814 -9.41 -15.57 -6.81
C ALA A 814 -8.78 -14.56 -7.79
N ASP A 815 -8.07 -13.56 -7.27
CA ASP A 815 -7.40 -12.55 -8.07
C ASP A 815 -6.23 -13.11 -8.88
N GLN A 816 -5.39 -13.92 -8.25
CA GLN A 816 -4.26 -14.58 -8.90
C GLN A 816 -4.70 -15.52 -10.02
N LEU A 817 -5.83 -16.21 -9.83
CA LEU A 817 -6.40 -17.10 -10.85
C LEU A 817 -7.03 -16.32 -12.01
N ASP A 818 -7.61 -15.14 -11.77
CA ASP A 818 -8.03 -14.26 -12.88
C ASP A 818 -6.82 -13.75 -13.67
N ASP A 819 -5.76 -13.30 -13.00
CA ASP A 819 -4.53 -12.87 -13.66
C ASP A 819 -3.86 -14.03 -14.43
N LEU A 820 -3.92 -15.26 -13.90
CA LEU A 820 -3.47 -16.47 -14.59
C LEU A 820 -4.29 -16.75 -15.86
N ALA A 821 -5.63 -16.70 -15.75
CA ALA A 821 -6.53 -16.86 -16.88
C ALA A 821 -6.34 -15.75 -17.93
N ARG A 822 -6.04 -14.52 -17.49
CA ARG A 822 -5.69 -13.41 -18.37
C ARG A 822 -4.39 -13.67 -19.11
N ALA A 823 -3.35 -14.13 -18.43
CA ALA A 823 -2.08 -14.47 -19.06
C ALA A 823 -2.26 -15.53 -20.18
N LEU A 824 -3.13 -16.52 -19.98
CA LEU A 824 -3.49 -17.49 -21.02
C LEU A 824 -4.15 -16.82 -22.24
N ARG A 825 -5.15 -15.96 -22.03
CA ARG A 825 -5.81 -15.20 -23.12
C ARG A 825 -4.84 -14.32 -23.89
N VAL A 826 -3.92 -13.64 -23.20
CA VAL A 826 -2.90 -12.79 -23.84
C VAL A 826 -1.95 -13.64 -24.70
N ARG A 827 -1.54 -14.82 -24.22
CA ARG A 827 -0.71 -15.76 -25.00
C ARG A 827 -1.43 -16.30 -26.24
N GLU A 828 -2.75 -16.50 -26.16
CA GLU A 828 -3.56 -16.93 -27.30
C GLU A 828 -3.75 -15.82 -28.36
N ALA A 829 -3.81 -14.57 -27.92
CA ALA A 829 -3.96 -13.40 -28.79
C ALA A 829 -2.65 -12.95 -29.45
N ASP A 830 -1.49 -13.29 -28.88
CA ASP A 830 -0.18 -12.95 -29.44
C ASP A 830 0.10 -13.81 -30.70
N PRO A 831 0.23 -13.21 -31.90
CA PRO A 831 0.51 -13.96 -33.11
C PRO A 831 1.84 -14.72 -32.98
N ARG A 832 1.79 -16.03 -33.23
CA ARG A 832 2.94 -16.95 -33.14
C ARG A 832 4.07 -16.60 -34.11
#